data_AF-A0A953S409-F1
#
_entry.id   AF-A0A953S409-F1
#
_cell.length_a   1.000
_cell.length_b   1.000
_cell.length_c   1.000
_cell.angle_alpha   90.00
_cell.angle_beta   90.00
_cell.angle_gamma   90.00
#
_symmetry.space_group_name_H-M   'P 1'
#
loop_
_entity.id
_entity.type
_entity.pdbx_description
1 polymer ?
#
loop_
_entity_poly.entity_id
_entity_poly.type
_entity_poly.pdbx_seq_one_letter_code
_entity_poly.pdbx_strand_id
1 'polypeptide(L)'
;MGLLDGGLLGTAAKDENVCRVQDAGAAENSCHAGLPPVPGPVLRVTPILVVLQPVVLVKKPYTNPARKAIFLGVDDSSFDGIGTFTFSTTHIRFFTDSKAGAEILSGHVFKGAELAAAVTLWAQGATPSDKMDDVGLQLALTPGSKPVNPPAKGTMTSVEVTLDIFKSRTAVGKEPDQLTVAEKTGSPGRIVHVQDTGNHHGRALLIVRKAVPAAYTGTLILTGDNGEVRVFSDPQEVAATGETGALGLPLNLPNGPIPATGRRLWVEGAAVSPSVGHAGFHLGVLAVDTDGDFVKMTTVQFSKLSAVVSSTPPNQTRMANGPIVSHTTFHGGNAPADYDEDFTTNAPLILLENSLPAAKSVSLSVTLRPNMKIGWSIQRNKFTANPDRAEIAALSRSEPSLAATAAGALTANLKLDSVGSFHIRPFVDVDGAGQFEYNDNAGKRIDREPFIVMNLVLVRAQGFQNNSVQNTVPNATAKDLSGNVPIVARNGVQFSTGAFDSGAHAGAHNIAIITLIAGGADGRLGLDGNPARVFAGWVNNITRRNVVRLYMDNSTTPPGFHTERYIWATNAPGPPGSFGVFYAAGLAAPAGQSSSAAPNPIYPPLLDTTNFGNEGKGGNTCVGTEGAVGPPVAIVKLNLPDPSHPGLSYGQDWTVEQWDSPSSGAGYRATMYPMAVLIGFVCEYDFRCDLVVWTNITRNPGATDDPACRLYATVQKDEWTISYSVQFDPPGTATAGTSHQIKAPTITMKKDADQKRLARPVEGDGLEIRFPISLNCRALDTTH
;
A
#
# COMPACT_ATOMS: atom_id res chain seq x y z
N MET A 1 -10.43 25.24 -74.95
CA MET A 1 -9.72 23.96 -75.08
C MET A 1 -10.66 22.90 -74.51
N GLY A 2 -11.05 21.80 -75.15
CA GLY A 2 -10.92 21.26 -76.52
C GLY A 2 -11.65 19.89 -76.51
N LEU A 3 -12.49 19.47 -77.47
CA LEU A 3 -12.14 19.04 -78.84
C LEU A 3 -11.03 17.96 -78.80
N LEU A 4 -11.20 16.69 -79.22
CA LEU A 4 -12.13 15.94 -80.10
C LEU A 4 -12.04 14.41 -79.74
N ASP A 5 -12.71 13.39 -80.35
CA ASP A 5 -14.01 13.17 -81.03
C ASP A 5 -14.11 11.68 -81.53
N GLY A 6 -15.28 11.23 -82.00
CA GLY A 6 -15.55 9.94 -82.65
C GLY A 6 -15.95 8.78 -81.69
N GLY A 7 -16.84 7.84 -82.04
CA GLY A 7 -17.57 7.51 -83.29
C GLY A 7 -17.70 5.97 -83.43
N LEU A 8 -18.70 5.35 -84.10
CA LEU A 8 -19.84 5.84 -84.87
C LEU A 8 -20.85 4.67 -85.12
N LEU A 9 -22.11 4.98 -85.50
CA LEU A 9 -23.22 4.08 -85.97
C LEU A 9 -23.92 3.24 -84.86
N GLY A 10 -25.24 3.02 -84.82
CA GLY A 10 -26.40 3.45 -85.64
C GLY A 10 -27.64 2.58 -85.28
N THR A 11 -28.85 2.62 -85.85
CA THR A 11 -29.63 3.58 -86.70
C THR A 11 -30.95 2.86 -87.08
N ALA A 12 -32.17 3.42 -87.20
CA ALA A 12 -32.81 4.66 -86.72
C ALA A 12 -34.35 4.59 -87.02
N ALA A 13 -35.22 5.32 -86.30
CA ALA A 13 -36.65 5.51 -86.64
C ALA A 13 -37.18 6.85 -86.10
N LYS A 14 -38.20 7.45 -86.75
CA LYS A 14 -38.73 8.81 -86.51
C LYS A 14 -40.27 8.85 -86.57
N ASP A 15 -40.90 9.89 -85.98
CA ASP A 15 -41.49 11.02 -86.75
C ASP A 15 -42.05 12.16 -85.87
N GLU A 16 -42.31 13.31 -86.49
CA GLU A 16 -42.51 14.63 -85.86
C GLU A 16 -43.81 15.30 -86.41
N ASN A 17 -44.47 16.21 -85.65
CA ASN A 17 -44.85 17.60 -86.04
C ASN A 17 -46.04 18.26 -85.28
N VAL A 18 -45.72 19.17 -84.35
CA VAL A 18 -45.87 20.65 -84.47
C VAL A 18 -47.14 21.28 -85.12
N CYS A 19 -47.97 21.94 -84.27
CA CYS A 19 -48.70 23.23 -84.43
C CYS A 19 -50.07 23.47 -85.16
N ARG A 20 -50.79 24.46 -84.58
CA ARG A 20 -51.74 25.50 -85.13
C ARG A 20 -53.24 25.19 -85.40
N VAL A 21 -54.08 25.61 -84.43
CA VAL A 21 -55.01 26.78 -84.47
C VAL A 21 -55.92 27.05 -85.69
N GLN A 22 -57.22 27.26 -85.38
CA GLN A 22 -58.28 28.11 -86.01
C GLN A 22 -59.50 27.50 -86.77
N ASP A 23 -60.68 27.92 -86.26
CA ASP A 23 -61.97 28.29 -86.88
C ASP A 23 -62.99 27.30 -87.54
N ALA A 24 -64.27 27.63 -87.24
CA ALA A 24 -65.55 27.28 -87.88
C ALA A 24 -66.02 25.80 -87.92
N GLY A 25 -67.32 25.50 -87.81
CA GLY A 25 -68.47 26.36 -87.46
C GLY A 25 -69.84 25.79 -87.87
N ALA A 26 -70.89 26.05 -87.06
CA ALA A 26 -72.31 25.71 -87.29
C ALA A 26 -72.69 24.20 -87.40
N ALA A 27 -73.94 23.77 -87.24
CA ALA A 27 -75.04 24.20 -86.36
C ALA A 27 -76.18 23.16 -86.44
N GLU A 28 -76.94 22.91 -85.37
CA GLU A 28 -78.40 22.67 -85.43
C GLU A 28 -79.08 22.63 -84.06
N ASN A 29 -80.40 22.81 -84.02
CA ASN A 29 -81.22 22.85 -82.80
C ASN A 29 -82.00 21.55 -82.61
N SER A 30 -81.99 21.00 -81.38
CA SER A 30 -83.11 20.18 -80.89
C SER A 30 -83.29 20.39 -79.38
N CYS A 31 -84.48 20.80 -78.97
CA CYS A 31 -84.79 21.20 -77.60
C CYS A 31 -85.10 20.01 -76.67
N HIS A 32 -84.50 20.00 -75.48
CA HIS A 32 -84.99 19.23 -74.32
C HIS A 32 -84.76 20.01 -73.01
N ALA A 33 -85.41 19.57 -71.94
CA ALA A 33 -85.64 20.36 -70.72
C ALA A 33 -84.37 20.65 -69.91
N GLY A 34 -84.37 21.78 -69.21
CA GLY A 34 -83.24 22.24 -68.41
C GLY A 34 -82.96 21.36 -67.19
N LEU A 35 -81.70 20.97 -67.03
CA LEU A 35 -81.16 20.42 -65.79
C LEU A 35 -80.60 21.56 -64.91
N PRO A 36 -80.65 21.45 -63.58
CA PRO A 36 -80.01 22.42 -62.69
C PRO A 36 -78.48 22.44 -62.90
N PRO A 37 -77.78 23.54 -62.59
CA PRO A 37 -76.34 23.63 -62.74
C PRO A 37 -75.65 22.55 -61.91
N VAL A 38 -74.77 21.77 -62.55
CA VAL A 38 -73.91 20.80 -61.87
C VAL A 38 -73.05 21.55 -60.84
N PRO A 39 -73.11 21.20 -59.54
CA PRO A 39 -72.22 21.82 -58.56
C PRO A 39 -70.76 21.57 -58.95
N GLY A 40 -69.97 22.63 -59.01
CA GLY A 40 -68.52 22.50 -59.19
C GLY A 40 -67.91 21.62 -58.08
N PRO A 41 -66.78 20.95 -58.34
CA PRO A 41 -66.17 20.03 -57.39
C PRO A 41 -65.90 20.76 -56.07
N VAL A 42 -66.65 20.41 -55.02
CA VAL A 42 -66.60 21.11 -53.75
C VAL A 42 -65.25 20.83 -53.09
N LEU A 43 -64.40 21.87 -53.03
CA LEU A 43 -63.08 21.79 -52.42
C LEU A 43 -63.22 21.35 -50.96
N ARG A 44 -62.53 20.27 -50.61
CA ARG A 44 -62.50 19.69 -49.26
C ARG A 44 -61.17 20.01 -48.59
N VAL A 45 -61.23 20.39 -47.32
CA VAL A 45 -60.03 20.60 -46.50
C VAL A 45 -59.49 19.25 -46.04
N THR A 46 -58.19 19.02 -46.23
CA THR A 46 -57.49 17.81 -45.84
C THR A 46 -56.73 18.01 -44.53
N PRO A 47 -56.96 17.19 -43.49
CA PRO A 47 -56.10 17.19 -42.32
C PRO A 47 -54.69 16.73 -42.70
N ILE A 48 -53.68 17.39 -42.13
CA ILE A 48 -52.27 17.03 -42.25
C ILE A 48 -51.80 16.53 -40.89
N LEU A 49 -51.21 15.33 -40.85
CA LEU A 49 -50.52 14.77 -39.69
C LEU A 49 -49.21 14.18 -40.18
N VAL A 50 -48.08 14.71 -39.70
CA VAL A 50 -46.73 14.27 -40.09
C VAL A 50 -45.94 13.82 -38.86
N VAL A 51 -45.47 12.59 -38.88
CA VAL A 51 -44.55 12.02 -37.88
C VAL A 51 -43.18 11.85 -38.54
N LEU A 52 -42.20 12.68 -38.17
CA LEU A 52 -40.84 12.60 -38.75
C LEU A 52 -39.96 11.52 -38.11
N GLN A 53 -40.19 11.24 -36.82
CA GLN A 53 -39.51 10.16 -36.09
C GLN A 53 -40.55 9.33 -35.33
N PRO A 54 -40.95 8.14 -35.83
CA PRO A 54 -42.01 7.32 -35.22
C PRO A 54 -41.57 6.55 -33.97
N VAL A 55 -40.39 6.87 -33.42
CA VAL A 55 -39.83 6.22 -32.23
C VAL A 55 -39.43 7.28 -31.21
N VAL A 56 -39.85 7.09 -29.97
CA VAL A 56 -39.41 7.88 -28.81
C VAL A 56 -38.80 6.97 -27.76
N LEU A 57 -37.86 7.49 -26.96
CA LEU A 57 -37.39 6.79 -25.76
C LEU A 57 -38.32 7.05 -24.57
N VAL A 58 -38.46 6.03 -23.72
CA VAL A 58 -39.13 6.13 -22.41
C VAL A 58 -38.32 7.01 -21.47
N LYS A 59 -38.92 8.09 -20.98
CA LYS A 59 -38.26 9.04 -20.08
C LYS A 59 -38.28 8.53 -18.63
N LYS A 60 -37.19 7.87 -18.21
CA LYS A 60 -36.95 7.45 -16.82
C LYS A 60 -36.73 8.68 -15.90
N PRO A 61 -36.89 8.57 -14.56
CA PRO A 61 -36.81 9.72 -13.66
C PRO A 61 -35.47 10.48 -13.64
N TYR A 62 -34.39 9.83 -14.08
CA TYR A 62 -33.02 10.35 -14.12
C TYR A 62 -32.54 10.75 -15.53
N THR A 63 -33.26 10.34 -16.59
CA THR A 63 -32.95 10.62 -18.00
C THR A 63 -33.81 11.77 -18.54
N ASN A 64 -33.36 12.47 -19.58
CA ASN A 64 -34.12 13.49 -20.29
C ASN A 64 -33.96 13.40 -21.82
N PRO A 65 -34.37 12.29 -22.47
CA PRO A 65 -34.35 12.16 -23.92
C PRO A 65 -35.19 13.24 -24.60
N ALA A 66 -34.71 13.72 -25.76
CA ALA A 66 -35.33 14.81 -26.48
C ALA A 66 -36.68 14.40 -27.08
N ARG A 67 -37.72 15.22 -26.81
CA ARG A 67 -39.05 15.06 -27.39
C ARG A 67 -39.00 15.12 -28.92
N LYS A 68 -39.85 14.36 -29.60
CA LYS A 68 -39.88 14.27 -31.07
C LYS A 68 -41.05 15.05 -31.66
N ALA A 69 -40.77 15.86 -32.67
CA ALA A 69 -41.79 16.71 -33.30
C ALA A 69 -42.76 15.89 -34.16
N ILE A 70 -44.05 16.16 -33.98
CA ILE A 70 -45.12 15.82 -34.92
C ILE A 70 -45.81 17.12 -35.36
N PHE A 71 -46.26 17.19 -36.61
CA PHE A 71 -46.90 18.37 -37.16
C PHE A 71 -48.37 18.07 -37.47
N LEU A 72 -49.25 18.97 -37.04
CA LEU A 72 -50.70 18.94 -37.28
C LEU A 72 -51.08 20.19 -38.08
N GLY A 73 -51.90 20.04 -39.11
CA GLY A 73 -52.35 21.19 -39.89
C GLY A 73 -53.45 20.87 -40.89
N VAL A 74 -53.62 21.75 -41.88
CA VAL A 74 -54.52 21.59 -43.02
C VAL A 74 -53.88 22.11 -44.31
N ASP A 75 -54.40 21.68 -45.46
CA ASP A 75 -54.00 22.16 -46.80
C ASP A 75 -54.65 23.50 -47.19
N ASP A 76 -55.59 24.00 -46.39
CA ASP A 76 -56.38 25.21 -46.66
C ASP A 76 -56.11 26.31 -45.62
N SER A 77 -55.42 27.37 -46.03
CA SER A 77 -55.08 28.50 -45.15
C SER A 77 -56.29 29.34 -44.71
N SER A 78 -57.49 29.08 -45.22
CA SER A 78 -58.73 29.75 -44.82
C SER A 78 -59.70 28.82 -44.06
N PHE A 79 -59.22 27.70 -43.50
CA PHE A 79 -60.06 26.78 -42.75
C PHE A 79 -60.59 27.41 -41.44
N ASP A 80 -61.92 27.42 -41.32
CA ASP A 80 -62.70 28.07 -40.25
C ASP A 80 -63.35 27.09 -39.26
N GLY A 81 -63.21 25.78 -39.50
CA GLY A 81 -63.69 24.72 -38.61
C GLY A 81 -62.75 24.46 -37.42
N ILE A 82 -62.76 23.22 -36.93
CA ILE A 82 -61.89 22.75 -35.84
C ILE A 82 -61.27 21.40 -36.20
N GLY A 83 -60.14 21.06 -35.58
CA GLY A 83 -59.54 19.73 -35.68
C GLY A 83 -59.27 19.13 -34.31
N THR A 84 -59.77 17.91 -34.08
CA THR A 84 -59.59 17.16 -32.84
C THR A 84 -58.43 16.18 -33.00
N PHE A 85 -57.42 16.29 -32.14
CA PHE A 85 -56.29 15.38 -32.06
C PHE A 85 -56.54 14.29 -31.02
N THR A 86 -56.41 13.03 -31.41
CA THR A 86 -56.59 11.85 -30.53
C THR A 86 -55.44 10.88 -30.70
N PHE A 87 -55.07 10.21 -29.61
CA PHE A 87 -54.12 9.09 -29.57
C PHE A 87 -54.71 7.89 -28.81
N SER A 88 -54.31 6.67 -29.19
CA SER A 88 -54.91 5.40 -28.73
C SER A 88 -54.55 4.99 -27.30
N THR A 89 -53.36 5.34 -26.83
CA THR A 89 -52.74 4.80 -25.60
C THR A 89 -51.81 5.82 -24.95
N THR A 90 -51.57 5.70 -23.64
CA THR A 90 -50.76 6.64 -22.84
C THR A 90 -49.26 6.32 -22.79
N HIS A 91 -48.77 5.36 -23.57
CA HIS A 91 -47.32 5.04 -23.69
C HIS A 91 -46.48 6.24 -24.15
N ILE A 92 -47.09 7.18 -24.87
CA ILE A 92 -46.49 8.45 -25.30
C ILE A 92 -47.38 9.60 -24.83
N ARG A 93 -46.75 10.67 -24.34
CA ARG A 93 -47.37 11.95 -23.99
C ARG A 93 -46.97 13.01 -25.02
N PHE A 94 -47.85 13.97 -25.26
CA PHE A 94 -47.63 15.04 -26.25
C PHE A 94 -47.61 16.39 -25.54
N PHE A 95 -46.75 17.30 -25.99
CA PHE A 95 -46.57 18.61 -25.34
C PHE A 95 -46.51 19.76 -26.35
N THR A 96 -46.84 20.97 -25.92
CA THR A 96 -46.80 22.18 -26.78
C THR A 96 -45.40 22.72 -27.06
N ASP A 97 -44.37 22.26 -26.33
CA ASP A 97 -42.96 22.63 -26.56
C ASP A 97 -42.01 21.45 -26.25
N SER A 98 -40.85 21.52 -26.90
CA SER A 98 -39.70 20.62 -26.84
C SER A 98 -39.18 20.30 -25.43
N LYS A 99 -39.37 21.19 -24.43
CA LYS A 99 -38.76 21.06 -23.09
C LYS A 99 -39.74 21.27 -21.93
N ALA A 100 -40.56 22.32 -21.98
CA ALA A 100 -41.34 22.82 -20.85
C ALA A 100 -42.83 23.09 -21.16
N GLY A 101 -43.29 22.77 -22.37
CA GLY A 101 -44.70 22.97 -22.77
C GLY A 101 -45.72 22.18 -21.96
N ALA A 102 -46.98 22.62 -22.02
CA ALA A 102 -48.12 21.96 -21.40
C ALA A 102 -48.46 20.62 -22.08
N GLU A 103 -48.97 19.65 -21.31
CA GLU A 103 -49.36 18.33 -21.82
C GLU A 103 -50.69 18.40 -22.58
N ILE A 104 -50.72 17.79 -23.77
CA ILE A 104 -51.88 17.68 -24.65
C ILE A 104 -52.53 16.31 -24.45
N LEU A 105 -53.77 16.33 -23.96
CA LEU A 105 -54.58 15.14 -23.72
C LEU A 105 -55.27 14.66 -25.01
N SER A 106 -55.61 13.38 -25.07
CA SER A 106 -56.35 12.81 -26.21
C SER A 106 -57.76 13.42 -26.28
N GLY A 107 -58.15 13.92 -27.44
CA GLY A 107 -59.38 14.71 -27.63
C GLY A 107 -59.18 16.23 -27.61
N HIS A 108 -57.94 16.73 -27.57
CA HIS A 108 -57.66 18.17 -27.65
C HIS A 108 -58.14 18.77 -28.98
N VAL A 109 -58.74 19.96 -28.93
CA VAL A 109 -59.35 20.64 -30.08
C VAL A 109 -58.54 21.88 -30.44
N PHE A 110 -57.99 21.88 -31.66
CA PHE A 110 -57.35 23.04 -32.27
C PHE A 110 -58.34 23.79 -33.17
N LYS A 111 -58.23 25.12 -33.22
CA LYS A 111 -59.01 25.97 -34.13
C LYS A 111 -58.47 25.85 -35.56
N GLY A 112 -59.34 26.06 -36.56
CA GLY A 112 -58.93 26.01 -37.96
C GLY A 112 -57.77 26.96 -38.30
N ALA A 113 -57.76 28.17 -37.74
CA ALA A 113 -56.66 29.13 -37.87
C ALA A 113 -55.33 28.68 -37.23
N GLU A 114 -55.37 27.85 -36.18
CA GLU A 114 -54.16 27.29 -35.55
C GLU A 114 -53.57 26.18 -36.43
N LEU A 115 -54.43 25.34 -37.03
CA LEU A 115 -54.03 24.28 -37.97
C LEU A 115 -53.59 24.84 -39.34
N ALA A 116 -54.18 25.94 -39.79
CA ALA A 116 -53.75 26.67 -40.99
C ALA A 116 -52.36 27.30 -40.83
N ALA A 117 -51.93 27.58 -39.60
CA ALA A 117 -50.58 28.04 -39.26
C ALA A 117 -49.58 26.90 -38.98
N ALA A 118 -50.04 25.64 -39.03
CA ALA A 118 -49.35 24.41 -38.61
C ALA A 118 -48.96 24.38 -37.11
N VAL A 119 -49.57 23.47 -36.35
CA VAL A 119 -49.25 23.21 -34.94
C VAL A 119 -48.14 22.16 -34.85
N THR A 120 -47.08 22.46 -34.10
CA THR A 120 -46.05 21.47 -33.73
C THR A 120 -46.32 20.94 -32.34
N LEU A 121 -46.46 19.63 -32.19
CA LEU A 121 -46.51 18.94 -30.90
C LEU A 121 -45.26 18.08 -30.67
N TRP A 122 -44.93 17.86 -29.41
CA TRP A 122 -43.69 17.23 -28.99
C TRP A 122 -43.96 15.94 -28.20
N ALA A 123 -43.72 14.81 -28.84
CA ALA A 123 -43.94 13.46 -28.32
C ALA A 123 -42.82 13.03 -27.35
N GLN A 124 -43.18 12.39 -26.24
CA GLN A 124 -42.26 11.90 -25.21
C GLN A 124 -42.72 10.51 -24.72
N GLY A 125 -41.82 9.53 -24.67
CA GLY A 125 -42.15 8.21 -24.10
C GLY A 125 -42.38 8.29 -22.59
N ALA A 126 -43.44 7.62 -22.11
CA ALA A 126 -43.82 7.57 -20.71
C ALA A 126 -43.74 6.14 -20.13
N THR A 127 -44.10 5.13 -20.92
CA THR A 127 -43.90 3.70 -20.66
C THR A 127 -43.57 3.02 -22.00
N PRO A 128 -42.92 1.84 -22.02
CA PRO A 128 -42.70 1.11 -23.28
C PRO A 128 -44.04 0.71 -23.91
N SER A 129 -44.10 0.66 -25.24
CA SER A 129 -45.23 0.12 -26.00
C SER A 129 -45.24 -1.41 -25.95
N ASP A 130 -46.43 -2.03 -26.03
CA ASP A 130 -46.55 -3.50 -26.03
C ASP A 130 -46.00 -4.15 -27.32
N LYS A 131 -45.96 -3.37 -28.41
CA LYS A 131 -45.58 -3.81 -29.76
C LYS A 131 -45.06 -2.63 -30.60
N MET A 132 -44.62 -2.90 -31.83
CA MET A 132 -44.35 -1.85 -32.82
C MET A 132 -45.65 -1.15 -33.25
N ASP A 133 -45.57 0.15 -33.54
CA ASP A 133 -46.65 0.99 -34.09
C ASP A 133 -47.93 1.02 -33.24
N ASP A 134 -47.77 0.89 -31.93
CA ASP A 134 -48.83 0.70 -30.94
C ASP A 134 -49.61 1.99 -30.62
N VAL A 135 -48.94 3.15 -30.64
CA VAL A 135 -49.57 4.45 -30.39
C VAL A 135 -50.08 5.03 -31.71
N GLY A 136 -51.32 4.69 -32.05
CA GLY A 136 -52.03 5.28 -33.18
C GLY A 136 -52.44 6.72 -32.88
N LEU A 137 -52.11 7.63 -33.81
CA LEU A 137 -52.44 9.05 -33.78
C LEU A 137 -53.48 9.37 -34.84
N GLN A 138 -54.37 10.33 -34.57
CA GLN A 138 -55.35 10.79 -35.54
C GLN A 138 -55.66 12.29 -35.37
N LEU A 139 -55.75 13.02 -36.49
CA LEU A 139 -56.31 14.37 -36.59
C LEU A 139 -57.61 14.30 -37.40
N ALA A 140 -58.75 14.52 -36.74
CA ALA A 140 -60.07 14.52 -37.36
C ALA A 140 -60.63 15.95 -37.43
N LEU A 141 -61.01 16.42 -38.61
CA LEU A 141 -61.62 17.75 -38.77
C LEU A 141 -63.13 17.69 -38.57
N THR A 142 -63.69 18.72 -37.95
CA THR A 142 -65.12 19.06 -38.05
C THR A 142 -65.26 20.21 -39.06
N PRO A 143 -66.13 20.09 -40.07
CA PRO A 143 -66.25 21.11 -41.12
C PRO A 143 -66.78 22.44 -40.58
N GLY A 144 -66.25 23.54 -41.13
CA GLY A 144 -66.80 24.88 -41.00
C GLY A 144 -67.62 25.22 -42.25
N SER A 145 -67.28 26.30 -42.96
CA SER A 145 -67.92 26.66 -44.25
C SER A 145 -67.57 25.71 -45.39
N LYS A 146 -66.47 24.95 -45.28
CA LYS A 146 -66.01 23.96 -46.27
C LYS A 146 -66.14 22.53 -45.75
N PRO A 147 -66.52 21.55 -46.59
CA PRO A 147 -66.47 20.14 -46.21
C PRO A 147 -65.02 19.66 -46.01
N VAL A 148 -64.86 18.51 -45.37
CA VAL A 148 -63.55 17.95 -45.00
C VAL A 148 -63.31 16.57 -45.64
N ASN A 149 -62.06 16.18 -45.71
CA ASN A 149 -61.60 14.83 -46.04
C ASN A 149 -61.53 13.94 -44.79
N PRO A 150 -61.37 12.60 -44.93
CA PRO A 150 -61.24 11.69 -43.79
C PRO A 150 -60.05 12.03 -42.86
N PRO A 151 -60.09 11.61 -41.58
CA PRO A 151 -59.04 11.92 -40.62
C PRO A 151 -57.64 11.45 -41.05
N ALA A 152 -56.64 12.32 -40.88
CA ALA A 152 -55.24 11.95 -41.06
C ALA A 152 -54.78 11.07 -39.89
N LYS A 153 -53.88 10.11 -40.16
CA LYS A 153 -53.43 9.11 -39.20
C LYS A 153 -51.92 8.92 -39.23
N GLY A 154 -51.36 8.51 -38.11
CA GLY A 154 -49.96 8.08 -37.99
C GLY A 154 -49.80 7.07 -36.86
N THR A 155 -48.60 6.51 -36.71
CA THR A 155 -48.25 5.58 -35.62
C THR A 155 -46.94 5.99 -34.98
N MET A 156 -46.77 5.64 -33.71
CA MET A 156 -45.52 5.80 -32.98
C MET A 156 -45.28 4.61 -32.03
N THR A 157 -44.01 4.35 -31.72
CA THR A 157 -43.56 3.33 -30.75
C THR A 157 -42.78 4.00 -29.63
N SER A 158 -43.12 3.68 -28.38
CA SER A 158 -42.34 4.06 -27.20
C SER A 158 -41.39 2.92 -26.85
N VAL A 159 -40.08 3.19 -26.84
CA VAL A 159 -39.04 2.17 -26.65
C VAL A 159 -38.31 2.40 -25.33
N GLU A 160 -38.27 1.37 -24.48
CA GLU A 160 -37.39 1.33 -23.32
C GLU A 160 -36.11 0.55 -23.65
N VAL A 161 -34.98 1.11 -23.24
CA VAL A 161 -33.67 0.44 -23.21
C VAL A 161 -33.21 0.34 -21.76
N THR A 162 -32.45 -0.69 -21.39
CA THR A 162 -31.96 -0.86 -20.02
C THR A 162 -30.50 -1.28 -19.99
N LEU A 163 -29.72 -0.56 -19.18
CA LEU A 163 -28.28 -0.76 -18.99
C LEU A 163 -27.99 -1.12 -17.53
N ASP A 164 -27.50 -2.33 -17.29
CA ASP A 164 -27.22 -2.82 -15.94
C ASP A 164 -25.71 -2.96 -15.70
N ILE A 165 -25.26 -2.56 -14.51
CA ILE A 165 -23.89 -2.65 -14.03
C ILE A 165 -23.90 -3.37 -12.68
N PHE A 166 -22.86 -4.14 -12.38
CA PHE A 166 -22.83 -5.08 -11.25
C PHE A 166 -21.67 -4.78 -10.28
N LYS A 167 -21.77 -5.31 -9.06
CA LYS A 167 -20.76 -5.26 -7.99
C LYS A 167 -19.52 -6.11 -8.31
N SER A 168 -18.59 -6.24 -7.37
CA SER A 168 -17.56 -7.29 -7.36
C SER A 168 -18.20 -8.69 -7.23
N ARG A 169 -17.41 -9.73 -7.54
CA ARG A 169 -17.89 -11.14 -7.59
C ARG A 169 -17.33 -11.93 -6.40
N THR A 170 -18.16 -12.21 -5.39
CA THR A 170 -17.73 -12.86 -4.13
C THR A 170 -17.40 -14.36 -4.20
N ALA A 171 -17.68 -15.03 -5.34
CA ALA A 171 -17.30 -16.43 -5.56
C ALA A 171 -17.27 -16.76 -7.05
N VAL A 172 -16.35 -17.65 -7.47
CA VAL A 172 -16.28 -18.09 -8.87
C VAL A 172 -17.59 -18.78 -9.28
N GLY A 173 -18.13 -18.39 -10.45
CA GLY A 173 -19.35 -18.98 -11.00
C GLY A 173 -20.66 -18.47 -10.39
N LYS A 174 -20.64 -17.85 -9.19
CA LYS A 174 -21.74 -16.98 -8.73
C LYS A 174 -21.66 -15.67 -9.52
N GLU A 175 -22.73 -15.25 -10.17
CA GLU A 175 -22.78 -13.90 -10.76
C GLU A 175 -22.64 -12.82 -9.66
N PRO A 176 -21.98 -11.68 -9.97
CA PRO A 176 -21.97 -10.54 -9.07
C PRO A 176 -23.40 -9.99 -8.90
N ASP A 177 -23.67 -9.33 -7.78
CA ASP A 177 -25.00 -8.75 -7.54
C ASP A 177 -25.16 -7.43 -8.30
N GLN A 178 -26.35 -7.16 -8.83
CA GLN A 178 -26.61 -5.98 -9.66
C GLN A 178 -26.68 -4.71 -8.80
N LEU A 179 -26.12 -3.58 -9.27
CA LEU A 179 -26.38 -2.28 -8.62
C LEU A 179 -27.84 -1.88 -8.81
N THR A 180 -28.45 -1.37 -7.73
CA THR A 180 -29.77 -0.76 -7.79
C THR A 180 -29.77 0.50 -8.68
N VAL A 181 -30.95 0.94 -9.10
CA VAL A 181 -31.11 2.18 -9.88
C VAL A 181 -30.50 3.39 -9.17
N ALA A 182 -30.59 3.46 -7.83
CA ALA A 182 -29.99 4.53 -7.04
C ALA A 182 -28.46 4.46 -7.01
N GLU A 183 -27.88 3.27 -6.81
CA GLU A 183 -26.43 3.08 -6.83
C GLU A 183 -25.83 3.33 -8.23
N LYS A 184 -26.48 2.84 -9.30
CA LYS A 184 -25.96 2.95 -10.67
C LYS A 184 -26.01 4.37 -11.23
N THR A 185 -26.96 5.22 -10.78
CA THR A 185 -27.14 6.59 -11.29
C THR A 185 -26.56 7.66 -10.36
N GLY A 186 -26.38 7.33 -9.07
CA GLY A 186 -25.69 8.18 -8.10
C GLY A 186 -24.16 8.17 -8.25
N SER A 187 -23.49 8.96 -7.42
CA SER A 187 -22.04 8.87 -7.21
C SER A 187 -21.79 8.03 -5.96
N PRO A 188 -20.85 7.05 -5.95
CA PRO A 188 -19.77 6.85 -6.93
C PRO A 188 -20.09 6.06 -8.20
N GLY A 189 -21.26 5.41 -8.29
CA GLY A 189 -21.50 4.39 -9.31
C GLY A 189 -20.63 3.14 -9.09
N ARG A 190 -20.36 2.36 -10.14
CA ARG A 190 -19.42 1.22 -10.04
C ARG A 190 -17.97 1.69 -10.09
N ILE A 191 -17.19 1.28 -9.10
CA ILE A 191 -15.78 1.65 -8.95
C ILE A 191 -14.89 0.57 -9.60
N VAL A 192 -13.85 0.99 -10.34
CA VAL A 192 -12.90 0.09 -11.03
C VAL A 192 -11.45 0.58 -10.94
N HIS A 193 -10.48 -0.34 -10.95
CA HIS A 193 -9.03 -0.07 -11.06
C HIS A 193 -8.73 0.68 -12.37
N VAL A 194 -7.80 1.66 -12.41
CA VAL A 194 -6.99 1.82 -13.64
C VAL A 194 -6.26 0.50 -13.89
N GLN A 195 -6.41 -0.12 -15.05
CA GLN A 195 -5.69 -1.36 -15.37
C GLN A 195 -4.20 -1.07 -15.57
N ASP A 196 -3.34 -1.84 -14.91
CA ASP A 196 -1.89 -1.76 -15.04
C ASP A 196 -1.36 -2.78 -16.07
N THR A 197 -0.09 -2.67 -16.47
CA THR A 197 0.47 -3.56 -17.50
C THR A 197 0.68 -5.01 -17.04
N GLY A 198 0.54 -5.31 -15.74
CA GLY A 198 0.51 -6.66 -15.19
C GLY A 198 -0.90 -7.26 -15.06
N ASN A 199 -1.95 -6.54 -15.45
CA ASN A 199 -3.35 -7.00 -15.40
C ASN A 199 -3.82 -7.39 -13.98
N HIS A 200 -3.47 -6.58 -12.98
CA HIS A 200 -3.77 -6.86 -11.59
C HIS A 200 -5.19 -6.49 -11.17
N HIS A 201 -5.93 -5.72 -11.96
CA HIS A 201 -7.26 -5.21 -11.56
C HIS A 201 -8.42 -5.94 -12.23
N GLY A 202 -9.55 -5.99 -11.50
CA GLY A 202 -10.80 -6.59 -11.97
C GLY A 202 -11.51 -5.80 -13.08
N ARG A 203 -12.53 -6.41 -13.67
CA ARG A 203 -13.41 -5.78 -14.67
C ARG A 203 -14.86 -5.90 -14.23
N ALA A 204 -15.58 -4.78 -14.21
CA ALA A 204 -16.99 -4.78 -13.86
C ALA A 204 -17.84 -5.41 -14.99
N LEU A 205 -18.78 -6.28 -14.64
CA LEU A 205 -19.80 -6.77 -15.57
C LEU A 205 -20.78 -5.65 -15.92
N LEU A 206 -21.01 -5.48 -17.23
CA LEU A 206 -22.00 -4.59 -17.82
C LEU A 206 -22.94 -5.42 -18.72
N ILE A 207 -24.25 -5.21 -18.62
CA ILE A 207 -25.24 -5.88 -19.48
C ILE A 207 -26.13 -4.85 -20.19
N VAL A 208 -26.11 -4.89 -21.51
CA VAL A 208 -27.09 -4.20 -22.36
C VAL A 208 -28.28 -5.14 -22.54
N ARG A 209 -29.45 -4.80 -21.98
CA ARG A 209 -30.67 -5.61 -22.15
C ARG A 209 -31.26 -5.44 -23.54
N LYS A 210 -32.07 -6.42 -23.96
CA LYS A 210 -32.92 -6.27 -25.15
C LYS A 210 -33.96 -5.17 -24.88
N ALA A 211 -34.17 -4.29 -25.85
CA ALA A 211 -35.15 -3.21 -25.73
C ALA A 211 -36.60 -3.74 -25.69
N VAL A 212 -37.49 -2.97 -25.07
CA VAL A 212 -38.93 -3.23 -24.98
C VAL A 212 -39.67 -2.18 -25.82
N PRO A 213 -40.57 -2.56 -26.74
CA PRO A 213 -41.02 -3.92 -27.07
C PRO A 213 -39.91 -4.80 -27.68
N ALA A 214 -39.89 -6.09 -27.33
CA ALA A 214 -38.87 -7.04 -27.80
C ALA A 214 -38.86 -7.25 -29.33
N ALA A 215 -39.94 -6.85 -30.01
CA ALA A 215 -40.08 -6.80 -31.46
C ALA A 215 -39.37 -5.60 -32.13
N TYR A 216 -38.79 -4.67 -31.35
CA TYR A 216 -38.06 -3.52 -31.89
C TYR A 216 -36.85 -3.97 -32.71
N THR A 217 -36.83 -3.62 -34.00
CA THR A 217 -35.85 -4.09 -34.99
C THR A 217 -34.62 -3.19 -35.14
N GLY A 218 -34.63 -2.00 -34.53
CA GLY A 218 -33.57 -1.01 -34.66
C GLY A 218 -32.29 -1.35 -33.89
N THR A 219 -31.38 -0.37 -33.87
CA THR A 219 -30.03 -0.51 -33.28
C THR A 219 -29.92 0.31 -32.01
N LEU A 220 -29.48 -0.33 -30.93
CA LEU A 220 -29.13 0.35 -29.69
C LEU A 220 -27.71 0.92 -29.82
N ILE A 221 -27.44 2.04 -29.16
CA ILE A 221 -26.12 2.67 -29.16
C ILE A 221 -25.63 2.81 -27.71
N LEU A 222 -24.46 2.24 -27.42
CA LEU A 222 -23.75 2.39 -26.16
C LEU A 222 -22.61 3.39 -26.36
N THR A 223 -22.67 4.52 -25.67
CA THR A 223 -21.64 5.57 -25.65
C THR A 223 -20.97 5.62 -24.29
N GLY A 224 -19.64 5.74 -24.25
CA GLY A 224 -18.92 6.11 -23.03
C GLY A 224 -18.93 7.63 -22.84
N ASP A 225 -19.05 8.06 -21.58
CA ASP A 225 -19.16 9.48 -21.23
C ASP A 225 -17.82 10.23 -21.42
N ASN A 226 -16.71 9.49 -21.30
CA ASN A 226 -15.34 9.96 -21.44
C ASN A 226 -14.38 8.78 -21.75
N GLY A 227 -13.07 9.01 -21.71
CA GLY A 227 -12.02 8.00 -21.93
C GLY A 227 -11.48 7.29 -20.68
N GLU A 228 -12.13 7.43 -19.52
CA GLU A 228 -11.66 6.88 -18.23
C GLU A 228 -12.00 5.40 -18.03
N VAL A 229 -12.83 4.84 -18.91
CA VAL A 229 -13.27 3.43 -18.92
C VAL A 229 -13.21 2.85 -20.34
N ARG A 230 -13.00 1.53 -20.46
CA ARG A 230 -13.02 0.78 -21.73
C ARG A 230 -13.91 -0.45 -21.61
N VAL A 231 -14.52 -0.87 -22.73
CA VAL A 231 -15.44 -2.01 -22.80
C VAL A 231 -14.80 -3.15 -23.57
N PHE A 232 -15.02 -4.39 -23.12
CA PHE A 232 -14.55 -5.64 -23.69
C PHE A 232 -15.72 -6.59 -23.90
N SER A 233 -15.55 -7.61 -24.75
CA SER A 233 -16.59 -8.60 -25.03
C SER A 233 -16.54 -9.77 -24.05
N ASP A 234 -17.68 -10.41 -23.80
CA ASP A 234 -17.71 -11.69 -23.08
C ASP A 234 -16.98 -12.77 -23.93
N PRO A 235 -16.02 -13.56 -23.37
CA PRO A 235 -15.79 -13.83 -21.95
C PRO A 235 -14.54 -13.12 -21.34
N GLN A 236 -14.18 -11.91 -21.78
CA GLN A 236 -12.96 -11.19 -21.36
C GLN A 236 -13.05 -10.56 -19.94
N GLU A 237 -13.52 -11.32 -18.95
CA GLU A 237 -13.65 -10.92 -17.54
C GLU A 237 -12.28 -10.60 -16.91
N VAL A 238 -11.29 -11.48 -17.12
CA VAL A 238 -9.93 -11.31 -16.61
C VAL A 238 -9.03 -10.84 -17.75
N ALA A 239 -8.36 -9.70 -17.56
CA ALA A 239 -7.43 -9.15 -18.54
C ALA A 239 -6.22 -10.08 -18.77
N ALA A 240 -5.88 -10.34 -20.03
CA ALA A 240 -4.82 -11.26 -20.42
C ALA A 240 -3.53 -10.54 -20.87
N THR A 241 -2.37 -11.15 -20.66
CA THR A 241 -1.08 -10.56 -21.04
C THR A 241 -1.01 -10.34 -22.55
N GLY A 242 -0.80 -9.10 -22.97
CA GLY A 242 -0.82 -8.72 -24.40
C GLY A 242 -2.21 -8.58 -25.02
N GLU A 243 -3.28 -8.54 -24.21
CA GLU A 243 -4.65 -8.33 -24.72
C GLU A 243 -4.82 -6.94 -25.35
N THR A 244 -4.91 -6.91 -26.69
CA THR A 244 -5.28 -5.73 -27.46
C THR A 244 -6.65 -5.94 -28.10
N GLY A 245 -7.69 -5.28 -27.59
CA GLY A 245 -9.05 -5.51 -28.09
C GLY A 245 -10.19 -4.87 -27.31
N ALA A 246 -9.99 -3.67 -26.76
CA ALA A 246 -11.14 -2.88 -26.27
C ALA A 246 -12.08 -2.57 -27.43
N LEU A 247 -13.38 -2.74 -27.22
CA LEU A 247 -14.42 -2.43 -28.20
C LEU A 247 -14.47 -0.91 -28.43
N GLY A 248 -14.51 -0.51 -29.71
CA GLY A 248 -14.69 0.88 -30.08
C GLY A 248 -16.05 1.43 -29.61
N LEU A 249 -16.04 2.64 -29.04
CA LEU A 249 -17.24 3.39 -28.68
C LEU A 249 -17.41 4.55 -29.67
N PRO A 250 -18.63 4.87 -30.13
CA PRO A 250 -19.91 4.23 -29.80
C PRO A 250 -20.03 2.78 -30.32
N LEU A 251 -20.54 1.90 -29.47
CA LEU A 251 -20.80 0.50 -29.81
C LEU A 251 -22.26 0.34 -30.25
N ASN A 252 -22.46 0.07 -31.54
CA ASN A 252 -23.77 -0.16 -32.14
C ASN A 252 -24.18 -1.63 -31.99
N LEU A 253 -25.37 -1.87 -31.40
CA LEU A 253 -25.89 -3.18 -31.04
C LEU A 253 -27.30 -3.37 -31.64
N PRO A 254 -27.44 -4.07 -32.79
CA PRO A 254 -28.75 -4.41 -33.35
C PRO A 254 -29.60 -5.18 -32.33
N ASN A 255 -30.83 -4.76 -32.07
CA ASN A 255 -31.62 -5.29 -30.96
C ASN A 255 -32.07 -6.75 -31.17
N GLY A 256 -32.26 -7.17 -32.43
CA GLY A 256 -32.67 -8.54 -32.79
C GLY A 256 -31.76 -9.63 -32.18
N PRO A 257 -30.44 -9.61 -32.45
CA PRO A 257 -29.46 -10.52 -31.85
C PRO A 257 -29.26 -10.44 -30.33
N ILE A 258 -29.75 -9.42 -29.62
CA ILE A 258 -29.57 -9.34 -28.16
C ILE A 258 -30.40 -10.44 -27.46
N PRO A 259 -29.79 -11.31 -26.62
CA PRO A 259 -30.52 -12.34 -25.87
C PRO A 259 -31.56 -11.75 -24.90
N ALA A 260 -32.54 -12.54 -24.49
CA ALA A 260 -33.49 -12.13 -23.44
C ALA A 260 -32.79 -11.82 -22.10
N THR A 261 -31.66 -12.48 -21.80
CA THR A 261 -30.79 -12.19 -20.67
C THR A 261 -29.94 -10.93 -20.84
N GLY A 262 -29.86 -10.37 -22.06
CA GLY A 262 -29.02 -9.24 -22.43
C GLY A 262 -27.66 -9.65 -23.02
N ARG A 263 -26.95 -8.68 -23.60
CA ARG A 263 -25.58 -8.80 -24.10
C ARG A 263 -24.60 -8.47 -22.98
N ARG A 264 -23.80 -9.45 -22.57
CA ARG A 264 -22.70 -9.30 -21.60
C ARG A 264 -21.51 -8.55 -22.21
N LEU A 265 -20.91 -7.68 -21.41
CA LEU A 265 -19.74 -6.86 -21.69
C LEU A 265 -18.93 -6.69 -20.39
N TRP A 266 -17.63 -6.43 -20.50
CA TRP A 266 -16.74 -6.27 -19.35
C TRP A 266 -16.05 -4.90 -19.38
N VAL A 267 -15.92 -4.23 -18.23
CA VAL A 267 -15.42 -2.84 -18.16
C VAL A 267 -14.19 -2.73 -17.27
N GLU A 268 -13.10 -2.16 -17.80
CA GLU A 268 -11.91 -1.77 -17.04
C GLU A 268 -11.77 -0.25 -16.94
N GLY A 269 -11.05 0.23 -15.93
CA GLY A 269 -10.63 1.62 -15.86
C GLY A 269 -9.38 1.88 -16.72
N ALA A 270 -9.40 2.97 -17.47
CA ALA A 270 -8.39 3.34 -18.46
C ALA A 270 -7.61 4.62 -18.11
N ALA A 271 -8.21 5.52 -17.33
CA ALA A 271 -7.57 6.71 -16.78
C ALA A 271 -8.28 7.12 -15.48
N VAL A 272 -7.56 7.77 -14.56
CA VAL A 272 -8.10 8.17 -13.24
C VAL A 272 -9.19 9.23 -13.41
N SER A 273 -10.36 9.03 -12.79
CA SER A 273 -11.43 10.02 -12.80
C SER A 273 -11.04 11.31 -12.02
N PRO A 274 -11.30 12.52 -12.56
CA PRO A 274 -11.00 13.78 -11.89
C PRO A 274 -11.91 14.02 -10.66
N SER A 275 -13.09 13.40 -10.64
CA SER A 275 -14.03 13.42 -9.53
C SER A 275 -14.80 12.10 -9.40
N VAL A 276 -15.42 11.88 -8.25
CA VAL A 276 -16.22 10.67 -7.96
C VAL A 276 -17.51 10.67 -8.78
N GLY A 277 -17.76 9.59 -9.54
CA GLY A 277 -18.91 9.45 -10.46
C GLY A 277 -18.78 10.25 -11.77
N HIS A 278 -17.55 10.47 -12.27
CA HIS A 278 -17.29 11.21 -13.51
C HIS A 278 -17.28 10.32 -14.77
N ALA A 279 -16.90 9.05 -14.64
CA ALA A 279 -16.98 8.08 -15.73
C ALA A 279 -18.39 7.50 -15.83
N GLY A 280 -18.70 6.87 -16.97
CA GLY A 280 -20.00 6.26 -17.18
C GLY A 280 -20.23 5.81 -18.62
N PHE A 281 -21.43 5.25 -18.83
CA PHE A 281 -21.96 4.96 -20.16
C PHE A 281 -23.43 5.35 -20.23
N HIS A 282 -23.84 5.90 -21.38
CA HIS A 282 -25.23 6.07 -21.77
C HIS A 282 -25.62 5.00 -22.81
N LEU A 283 -26.85 4.50 -22.70
CA LEU A 283 -27.49 3.59 -23.64
C LEU A 283 -28.74 4.26 -24.22
N GLY A 284 -28.83 4.29 -25.55
CA GLY A 284 -29.98 4.81 -26.27
C GLY A 284 -30.27 4.03 -27.55
N VAL A 285 -30.96 4.69 -28.48
CA VAL A 285 -31.34 4.16 -29.79
C VAL A 285 -30.73 5.03 -30.89
N LEU A 286 -29.99 4.38 -31.80
CA LEU A 286 -29.28 5.03 -32.90
C LEU A 286 -30.25 5.85 -33.76
N ALA A 287 -29.85 7.09 -34.08
CA ALA A 287 -30.65 8.10 -34.80
C ALA A 287 -31.95 8.57 -34.11
N VAL A 288 -32.27 8.09 -32.91
CA VAL A 288 -33.35 8.61 -32.06
C VAL A 288 -32.76 9.50 -30.96
N ASP A 289 -32.07 8.91 -29.99
CA ASP A 289 -31.48 9.62 -28.84
C ASP A 289 -30.50 8.70 -28.09
N THR A 290 -29.56 9.26 -27.32
CA THR A 290 -28.59 8.50 -26.51
C THR A 290 -29.00 8.38 -25.04
N ASP A 291 -29.90 9.24 -24.55
CA ASP A 291 -30.28 9.32 -23.13
C ASP A 291 -31.53 8.46 -22.82
N GLY A 292 -31.39 7.13 -22.92
CA GLY A 292 -32.46 6.17 -22.59
C GLY A 292 -32.26 5.47 -21.25
N ASP A 293 -31.02 5.17 -20.90
CA ASP A 293 -30.57 4.70 -19.59
C ASP A 293 -29.07 5.03 -19.45
N PHE A 294 -28.55 5.12 -18.23
CA PHE A 294 -27.11 5.31 -18.01
C PHE A 294 -26.61 4.62 -16.73
N VAL A 295 -25.30 4.41 -16.68
CA VAL A 295 -24.58 3.97 -15.48
C VAL A 295 -23.40 4.88 -15.22
N LYS A 296 -23.24 5.33 -13.98
CA LYS A 296 -22.05 6.05 -13.52
C LYS A 296 -21.00 5.09 -13.01
N MET A 297 -19.75 5.55 -13.10
CA MET A 297 -18.57 4.84 -12.66
C MET A 297 -17.55 5.80 -12.06
N THR A 298 -16.61 5.26 -11.29
CA THR A 298 -15.41 5.98 -10.86
C THR A 298 -14.19 5.11 -11.13
N THR A 299 -13.30 5.56 -11.99
CA THR A 299 -12.00 4.90 -12.19
C THR A 299 -11.02 5.45 -11.16
N VAL A 300 -10.49 4.58 -10.30
CA VAL A 300 -9.61 4.98 -9.19
C VAL A 300 -8.18 4.50 -9.40
N GLN A 301 -7.24 5.11 -8.68
CA GLN A 301 -5.85 4.69 -8.63
C GLN A 301 -5.28 4.86 -7.22
N PHE A 302 -4.85 3.75 -6.64
CA PHE A 302 -4.02 3.72 -5.44
C PHE A 302 -2.56 4.02 -5.79
N SER A 303 -1.83 4.64 -4.87
CA SER A 303 -0.38 4.90 -4.98
C SER A 303 0.19 5.20 -3.60
N LYS A 304 1.53 5.18 -3.46
CA LYS A 304 2.22 5.56 -2.22
C LYS A 304 1.76 4.78 -0.98
N LEU A 305 1.37 3.51 -1.13
CA LEU A 305 1.19 2.60 0.01
C LEU A 305 2.53 2.54 0.75
N SER A 306 2.53 2.83 2.04
CA SER A 306 3.76 3.12 2.76
C SER A 306 3.71 2.80 4.24
N ALA A 307 4.88 2.51 4.81
CA ALA A 307 5.03 2.10 6.21
C ALA A 307 6.13 2.91 6.91
N VAL A 308 5.78 3.51 8.05
CA VAL A 308 6.69 4.18 8.98
C VAL A 308 6.90 3.30 10.20
N VAL A 309 8.15 2.88 10.41
CA VAL A 309 8.58 2.04 11.54
C VAL A 309 9.24 2.92 12.60
N SER A 310 9.04 2.61 13.88
CA SER A 310 9.78 3.26 14.98
C SER A 310 11.16 2.63 15.14
N SER A 311 12.22 3.44 15.17
CA SER A 311 13.55 2.97 15.59
C SER A 311 13.60 2.78 17.11
N THR A 312 14.45 1.87 17.58
CA THR A 312 14.76 1.71 19.01
C THR A 312 15.50 2.96 19.52
N PRO A 313 15.03 3.65 20.58
CA PRO A 313 15.71 4.81 21.15
C PRO A 313 17.01 4.42 21.89
N PRO A 314 17.85 5.39 22.31
CA PRO A 314 18.82 5.16 23.38
C PRO A 314 18.11 4.75 24.68
N ASN A 315 18.81 4.01 25.54
CA ASN A 315 18.36 3.70 26.89
C ASN A 315 18.43 4.95 27.80
N GLN A 316 19.49 5.75 27.66
CA GLN A 316 19.60 7.06 28.31
C GLN A 316 19.87 8.14 27.26
N THR A 317 18.97 9.11 27.13
CA THR A 317 19.16 10.27 26.23
C THR A 317 20.23 11.22 26.79
N ARG A 318 21.40 11.28 26.15
CA ARG A 318 22.58 12.05 26.57
C ARG A 318 23.57 12.25 25.42
N MET A 319 24.38 13.32 25.47
CA MET A 319 25.37 13.65 24.43
C MET A 319 24.83 13.58 22.99
N ALA A 320 23.61 14.08 22.76
CA ALA A 320 22.92 14.08 21.47
C ALA A 320 22.71 12.70 20.80
N ASN A 321 22.70 11.60 21.58
CA ASN A 321 22.38 10.25 21.09
C ASN A 321 20.89 10.00 20.78
N GLY A 322 20.05 11.04 20.91
CA GLY A 322 18.63 11.02 20.63
C GLY A 322 18.03 12.43 20.70
N PRO A 323 16.77 12.62 20.27
CA PRO A 323 15.87 11.59 19.74
C PRO A 323 16.32 11.06 18.37
N ILE A 324 16.08 9.76 18.14
CA ILE A 324 16.39 9.11 16.85
C ILE A 324 15.26 9.42 15.87
N VAL A 325 15.61 9.89 14.66
CA VAL A 325 14.64 10.12 13.58
C VAL A 325 14.04 8.79 13.14
N SER A 326 12.71 8.74 12.96
CA SER A 326 12.02 7.58 12.42
C SER A 326 12.60 7.16 11.06
N HIS A 327 12.42 5.87 10.78
CA HIS A 327 12.87 5.19 9.58
C HIS A 327 12.42 5.85 8.26
N THR A 328 13.26 5.77 7.21
CA THR A 328 12.81 6.16 5.87
C THR A 328 11.66 5.26 5.45
N THR A 329 10.60 5.87 4.95
CA THR A 329 9.34 5.17 4.72
C THR A 329 9.49 4.14 3.60
N PHE A 330 9.11 2.89 3.86
CA PHE A 330 8.96 1.90 2.77
C PHE A 330 7.80 2.35 1.87
N HIS A 331 7.95 2.26 0.55
CA HIS A 331 7.00 2.82 -0.42
C HIS A 331 6.71 1.89 -1.59
N GLY A 332 5.41 1.70 -1.90
CA GLY A 332 4.94 1.25 -3.21
C GLY A 332 4.58 2.42 -4.13
N GLY A 333 4.93 2.33 -5.41
CA GLY A 333 5.05 3.43 -6.38
C GLY A 333 4.00 3.56 -7.50
N ASN A 334 2.93 2.74 -7.53
CA ASN A 334 2.02 2.61 -8.68
C ASN A 334 2.70 2.04 -9.95
N ALA A 335 3.77 1.27 -9.78
CA ALA A 335 4.27 0.32 -10.77
C ALA A 335 3.47 -0.99 -10.69
N PRO A 336 3.45 -1.84 -11.73
CA PRO A 336 2.82 -3.16 -11.71
C PRO A 336 3.20 -4.02 -10.51
N ALA A 337 4.47 -3.94 -10.08
CA ALA A 337 5.00 -4.65 -8.92
C ALA A 337 4.29 -4.30 -7.60
N ASP A 338 3.69 -3.11 -7.46
CA ASP A 338 2.97 -2.71 -6.24
C ASP A 338 1.56 -3.33 -6.14
N TYR A 339 1.13 -4.04 -7.18
CA TYR A 339 -0.13 -4.77 -7.27
C TYR A 339 0.08 -6.29 -7.33
N ASP A 340 1.33 -6.74 -7.44
CA ASP A 340 1.72 -8.15 -7.44
C ASP A 340 1.86 -8.68 -6.00
N GLU A 341 1.51 -9.95 -5.82
CA GLU A 341 1.61 -10.68 -4.56
C GLU A 341 2.85 -11.57 -4.51
N ASP A 342 3.49 -11.84 -5.66
CA ASP A 342 4.73 -12.60 -5.70
C ASP A 342 5.84 -11.83 -4.94
N PHE A 343 6.41 -12.47 -3.92
CA PHE A 343 7.46 -11.90 -3.06
C PHE A 343 8.80 -11.66 -3.79
N THR A 344 8.93 -12.12 -5.04
CA THR A 344 10.06 -11.84 -5.93
C THR A 344 9.84 -10.60 -6.80
N THR A 345 8.61 -10.36 -7.29
CA THR A 345 8.24 -9.11 -7.98
C THR A 345 8.05 -7.96 -6.99
N ASN A 346 7.21 -8.17 -5.98
CA ASN A 346 6.90 -7.24 -4.90
C ASN A 346 7.73 -7.60 -3.67
N ALA A 347 8.96 -7.09 -3.64
CA ALA A 347 9.95 -7.44 -2.63
C ALA A 347 9.46 -7.01 -1.21
N PRO A 348 9.34 -7.93 -0.25
CA PRO A 348 8.65 -7.65 1.02
C PRO A 348 9.37 -6.64 1.90
N LEU A 349 8.58 -5.91 2.69
CA LEU A 349 9.00 -5.33 3.95
C LEU A 349 9.24 -6.48 4.95
N ILE A 350 10.41 -6.53 5.58
CA ILE A 350 10.79 -7.60 6.51
C ILE A 350 11.03 -7.00 7.89
N LEU A 351 10.27 -7.47 8.87
CA LEU A 351 10.33 -7.04 10.27
C LEU A 351 10.41 -8.25 11.19
N LEU A 352 10.76 -8.01 12.45
CA LEU A 352 10.80 -9.05 13.48
C LEU A 352 9.50 -9.07 14.28
N GLU A 353 8.97 -10.25 14.54
CA GLU A 353 7.87 -10.48 15.48
C GLU A 353 8.23 -9.89 16.86
N ASN A 354 7.25 -9.24 17.52
CA ASN A 354 7.38 -8.64 18.86
C ASN A 354 8.56 -7.66 19.05
N SER A 355 9.08 -7.04 17.99
CA SER A 355 10.19 -6.07 18.09
C SER A 355 9.79 -4.67 18.57
N LEU A 356 8.50 -4.31 18.48
CA LEU A 356 7.96 -3.04 18.98
C LEU A 356 7.27 -3.24 20.35
N PRO A 357 7.43 -2.30 21.31
CA PRO A 357 6.65 -2.31 22.55
C PRO A 357 5.14 -2.32 22.28
N ALA A 358 4.35 -3.00 23.11
CA ALA A 358 2.92 -3.23 22.88
C ALA A 358 2.09 -1.94 22.65
N ALA A 359 2.54 -0.80 23.19
CA ALA A 359 1.91 0.51 22.98
C ALA A 359 2.16 1.10 21.57
N LYS A 360 3.23 0.70 20.87
CA LYS A 360 3.60 1.19 19.52
C LYS A 360 3.04 0.31 18.41
N SER A 361 3.12 0.80 17.18
CA SER A 361 2.73 0.11 15.94
C SER A 361 3.56 0.66 14.78
N VAL A 362 3.62 -0.10 13.68
CA VAL A 362 4.00 0.46 12.37
C VAL A 362 2.81 1.27 11.86
N SER A 363 3.05 2.52 11.49
CA SER A 363 2.00 3.39 10.92
C SER A 363 2.01 3.27 9.41
N LEU A 364 0.85 2.94 8.84
CA LEU A 364 0.62 2.74 7.42
C LEU A 364 -0.14 3.92 6.83
N SER A 365 0.16 4.28 5.59
CA SER A 365 -0.62 5.26 4.82
C SER A 365 -0.67 4.93 3.33
N VAL A 366 -1.66 5.46 2.62
CA VAL A 366 -1.81 5.30 1.16
C VAL A 366 -2.42 6.56 0.53
N THR A 367 -2.19 6.78 -0.76
CA THR A 367 -2.87 7.81 -1.56
C THR A 367 -3.87 7.16 -2.51
N LEU A 368 -5.11 7.63 -2.54
CA LEU A 368 -6.14 7.21 -3.49
C LEU A 368 -6.66 8.42 -4.29
N ARG A 369 -6.83 8.25 -5.61
CA ARG A 369 -7.37 9.27 -6.52
C ARG A 369 -8.52 8.68 -7.36
N PRO A 370 -9.67 9.37 -7.51
CA PRO A 370 -10.13 10.47 -6.65
C PRO A 370 -10.29 10.00 -5.20
N ASN A 371 -10.22 10.93 -4.24
CA ASN A 371 -10.25 10.56 -2.81
C ASN A 371 -11.62 9.99 -2.40
N MET A 372 -11.62 8.87 -1.69
CA MET A 372 -12.81 8.17 -1.19
C MET A 372 -12.45 7.29 0.02
N LYS A 373 -13.48 6.71 0.66
CA LYS A 373 -13.28 5.78 1.78
C LYS A 373 -12.64 4.47 1.31
N ILE A 374 -11.80 3.89 2.17
CA ILE A 374 -11.16 2.59 1.92
C ILE A 374 -11.35 1.61 3.08
N GLY A 375 -11.38 0.32 2.75
CA GLY A 375 -11.11 -0.75 3.70
C GLY A 375 -9.60 -0.97 3.85
N TRP A 376 -9.20 -1.66 4.92
CA TRP A 376 -7.86 -2.19 5.13
C TRP A 376 -7.97 -3.67 5.47
N SER A 377 -7.35 -4.52 4.66
CA SER A 377 -7.27 -5.96 4.90
C SER A 377 -5.81 -6.38 5.09
N ILE A 378 -5.60 -7.42 5.89
CA ILE A 378 -4.37 -8.19 5.94
C ILE A 378 -4.75 -9.66 5.81
N GLN A 379 -4.01 -10.39 4.97
CA GLN A 379 -4.24 -11.82 4.75
C GLN A 379 -2.91 -12.56 4.79
N ARG A 380 -2.88 -13.72 5.45
CA ARG A 380 -1.73 -14.63 5.34
C ARG A 380 -1.57 -15.13 3.91
N ASN A 381 -0.32 -15.25 3.47
CA ASN A 381 0.06 -15.78 2.17
C ASN A 381 -0.50 -17.21 1.97
N LYS A 382 -1.43 -17.32 1.03
CA LYS A 382 -2.01 -18.58 0.52
C LYS A 382 -1.65 -18.79 -0.96
N PHE A 383 -0.70 -18.04 -1.50
CA PHE A 383 -0.33 -18.08 -2.91
C PHE A 383 0.31 -19.43 -3.24
N THR A 384 -0.27 -20.16 -4.19
CA THR A 384 -0.05 -21.61 -4.34
C THR A 384 1.37 -22.03 -4.71
N ALA A 385 2.19 -21.11 -5.22
CA ALA A 385 3.60 -21.36 -5.53
C ALA A 385 4.51 -21.43 -4.29
N ASN A 386 4.19 -20.71 -3.21
CA ASN A 386 4.96 -20.71 -1.96
C ASN A 386 4.09 -20.22 -0.77
N PRO A 387 3.06 -20.98 -0.36
CA PRO A 387 2.20 -20.60 0.75
C PRO A 387 2.92 -20.77 2.09
N ASP A 388 2.47 -20.05 3.12
CA ASP A 388 2.95 -20.30 4.49
C ASP A 388 2.61 -21.74 4.94
N ARG A 389 3.61 -22.45 5.48
CA ARG A 389 3.41 -23.78 6.07
C ARG A 389 2.48 -23.72 7.28
N ALA A 390 1.60 -24.72 7.42
CA ALA A 390 0.56 -24.74 8.45
C ALA A 390 1.11 -24.64 9.89
N GLU A 391 2.24 -25.29 10.17
CA GLU A 391 2.91 -25.23 11.47
C GLU A 391 3.47 -23.83 11.78
N ILE A 392 3.82 -23.01 10.78
CA ILE A 392 4.20 -21.59 10.96
C ILE A 392 2.96 -20.77 11.34
N ALA A 393 1.82 -21.00 10.68
CA ALA A 393 0.58 -20.32 11.02
C ALA A 393 0.08 -20.67 12.44
N ALA A 394 0.45 -21.84 12.98
CA ALA A 394 0.15 -22.26 14.35
C ALA A 394 1.07 -21.67 15.43
N LEU A 395 2.18 -21.00 15.07
CA LEU A 395 3.13 -20.44 16.04
C LEU A 395 2.63 -19.19 16.78
N SER A 396 1.60 -18.52 16.26
CA SER A 396 1.17 -17.18 16.67
C SER A 396 -0.31 -16.94 16.35
N ARG A 397 -0.74 -15.66 16.31
CA ARG A 397 -2.00 -15.28 15.66
C ARG A 397 -2.00 -15.68 14.18
N SER A 398 -3.16 -16.00 13.61
CA SER A 398 -3.33 -16.31 12.19
C SER A 398 -2.88 -15.15 11.29
N GLU A 399 -3.22 -13.91 11.67
CA GLU A 399 -2.76 -12.66 11.05
C GLU A 399 -2.32 -11.64 12.12
N PRO A 400 -1.37 -10.74 11.78
CA PRO A 400 -1.01 -9.59 12.60
C PRO A 400 -2.20 -8.66 12.81
N SER A 401 -2.26 -7.98 13.96
CA SER A 401 -3.34 -7.04 14.25
C SER A 401 -3.19 -5.76 13.44
N LEU A 402 -4.04 -5.59 12.42
CA LEU A 402 -4.18 -4.40 11.59
C LEU A 402 -5.48 -3.65 11.92
N ALA A 403 -5.43 -2.33 12.10
CA ALA A 403 -6.61 -1.49 12.32
C ALA A 403 -6.48 -0.12 11.62
N ALA A 404 -7.50 0.28 10.87
CA ALA A 404 -7.59 1.64 10.33
C ALA A 404 -7.66 2.69 11.45
N THR A 405 -7.04 3.86 11.28
CA THR A 405 -7.03 4.91 12.32
C THR A 405 -8.40 5.55 12.54
N ALA A 406 -9.26 5.48 11.53
CA ALA A 406 -10.70 5.74 11.58
C ALA A 406 -11.39 4.97 10.45
N ALA A 407 -12.72 4.79 10.51
CA ALA A 407 -13.47 4.09 9.47
C ALA A 407 -13.37 4.83 8.12
N GLY A 408 -12.87 4.14 7.09
CA GLY A 408 -12.65 4.71 5.76
C GLY A 408 -11.35 5.51 5.60
N ALA A 409 -10.46 5.56 6.60
CA ALA A 409 -9.26 6.39 6.58
C ALA A 409 -8.15 5.85 5.65
N LEU A 410 -7.42 6.76 5.01
CA LEU A 410 -6.21 6.48 4.22
C LEU A 410 -4.98 6.06 5.06
N THR A 411 -5.18 5.71 6.33
CA THR A 411 -4.14 5.40 7.32
C THR A 411 -4.56 4.27 8.26
N ALA A 412 -3.60 3.43 8.65
CA ALA A 412 -3.80 2.31 9.56
C ALA A 412 -2.61 2.09 10.50
N ASN A 413 -2.80 1.28 11.54
CA ASN A 413 -1.77 0.84 12.47
C ASN A 413 -1.64 -0.69 12.41
N LEU A 414 -0.40 -1.17 12.27
CA LEU A 414 -0.03 -2.57 12.20
C LEU A 414 0.77 -2.96 13.46
N LYS A 415 0.39 -4.05 14.11
CA LYS A 415 1.19 -4.73 15.15
C LYS A 415 2.06 -5.81 14.51
N LEU A 416 3.12 -6.20 15.22
CA LEU A 416 4.09 -7.23 14.80
C LEU A 416 3.88 -8.51 15.63
N ASP A 417 2.61 -8.87 15.86
CA ASP A 417 2.14 -9.89 16.81
C ASP A 417 1.81 -11.25 16.15
N SER A 418 2.53 -11.57 15.07
CA SER A 418 2.41 -12.82 14.31
C SER A 418 3.72 -13.14 13.58
N VAL A 419 3.91 -14.39 13.15
CA VAL A 419 5.03 -14.86 12.31
C VAL A 419 4.52 -15.46 11.00
N GLY A 420 5.26 -15.24 9.90
CA GLY A 420 4.97 -15.77 8.57
C GLY A 420 5.06 -14.72 7.46
N SER A 421 4.35 -14.95 6.36
CA SER A 421 4.25 -14.01 5.24
C SER A 421 2.80 -13.59 4.95
N PHE A 422 2.61 -12.31 4.62
CA PHE A 422 1.30 -11.65 4.58
C PHE A 422 1.22 -10.61 3.47
N HIS A 423 -0.01 -10.29 3.06
CA HIS A 423 -0.32 -9.22 2.13
C HIS A 423 -1.17 -8.17 2.85
N ILE A 424 -0.64 -6.95 3.00
CA ILE A 424 -1.40 -5.79 3.50
C ILE A 424 -2.02 -5.10 2.28
N ARG A 425 -3.35 -4.94 2.27
CA ARG A 425 -4.07 -4.33 1.15
C ARG A 425 -5.08 -3.28 1.65
N PRO A 426 -4.82 -1.97 1.48
CA PRO A 426 -5.90 -1.00 1.39
C PRO A 426 -6.69 -1.24 0.08
N PHE A 427 -8.01 -1.17 0.16
CA PHE A 427 -8.90 -1.48 -0.94
C PHE A 427 -10.16 -0.60 -0.93
N VAL A 428 -10.87 -0.51 -2.04
CA VAL A 428 -12.22 0.07 -2.07
C VAL A 428 -13.23 -1.07 -2.04
N ASP A 429 -14.07 -1.08 -1.00
CA ASP A 429 -15.20 -2.00 -0.83
C ASP A 429 -16.28 -1.69 -1.89
N VAL A 430 -16.60 -2.66 -2.75
CA VAL A 430 -17.55 -2.51 -3.88
C VAL A 430 -18.77 -3.43 -3.79
N ASP A 431 -18.67 -4.58 -3.12
CA ASP A 431 -19.83 -5.43 -2.87
C ASP A 431 -20.55 -5.11 -1.56
N GLY A 432 -19.83 -4.64 -0.54
CA GLY A 432 -20.31 -4.33 0.80
C GLY A 432 -19.93 -5.37 1.87
N ALA A 433 -19.05 -6.33 1.57
CA ALA A 433 -18.58 -7.32 2.54
C ALA A 433 -17.64 -6.73 3.61
N GLY A 434 -17.03 -5.55 3.37
CA GLY A 434 -16.08 -4.92 4.28
C GLY A 434 -14.77 -5.70 4.47
N GLN A 435 -14.47 -6.65 3.58
CA GLN A 435 -13.26 -7.48 3.53
C GLN A 435 -12.80 -7.63 2.09
N PHE A 436 -11.49 -7.63 1.85
CA PHE A 436 -10.94 -7.76 0.50
C PHE A 436 -11.06 -9.19 -0.01
N GLU A 437 -11.95 -9.43 -0.97
CA GLU A 437 -12.12 -10.73 -1.61
C GLU A 437 -11.29 -10.81 -2.91
N TYR A 438 -10.48 -11.88 -3.02
CA TYR A 438 -9.44 -12.02 -4.06
C TYR A 438 -9.45 -13.39 -4.73
N ASN A 439 -9.62 -14.42 -3.91
CA ASN A 439 -9.87 -15.80 -4.31
C ASN A 439 -11.17 -16.25 -3.63
N ASP A 440 -11.87 -17.19 -4.25
CA ASP A 440 -12.92 -17.96 -3.58
C ASP A 440 -12.36 -18.91 -2.51
N ASN A 441 -13.25 -19.61 -1.81
CA ASN A 441 -12.90 -20.62 -0.80
C ASN A 441 -12.09 -21.82 -1.35
N ALA A 442 -11.98 -21.97 -2.67
CA ALA A 442 -11.15 -23.00 -3.33
C ALA A 442 -9.79 -22.45 -3.79
N GLY A 443 -9.47 -21.18 -3.49
CA GLY A 443 -8.21 -20.54 -3.85
C GLY A 443 -8.15 -20.02 -5.29
N LYS A 444 -9.29 -19.89 -5.98
CA LYS A 444 -9.36 -19.44 -7.37
C LYS A 444 -9.73 -17.95 -7.49
N ARG A 445 -8.96 -17.21 -8.29
CA ARG A 445 -9.11 -15.76 -8.55
C ARG A 445 -10.53 -15.40 -9.00
N ILE A 446 -11.07 -14.34 -8.38
CA ILE A 446 -12.37 -13.71 -8.67
C ILE A 446 -12.18 -12.28 -9.23
N ASP A 447 -13.29 -11.56 -9.47
CA ASP A 447 -13.24 -10.13 -9.83
C ASP A 447 -12.66 -9.32 -8.66
N ARG A 448 -11.48 -8.73 -8.87
CA ARG A 448 -10.72 -8.04 -7.82
C ARG A 448 -11.24 -6.62 -7.63
N GLU A 449 -11.60 -6.31 -6.39
CA GLU A 449 -11.84 -4.94 -5.94
C GLU A 449 -10.62 -4.03 -6.20
N PRO A 450 -10.79 -2.70 -6.34
CA PRO A 450 -9.68 -1.76 -6.41
C PRO A 450 -8.76 -1.88 -5.19
N PHE A 451 -7.45 -2.11 -5.39
CA PHE A 451 -6.47 -2.28 -4.30
C PHE A 451 -5.05 -1.87 -4.70
N ILE A 452 -4.14 -1.87 -3.72
CA ILE A 452 -2.68 -1.92 -3.87
C ILE A 452 -2.13 -2.83 -2.74
N VAL A 453 -0.97 -3.48 -2.89
CA VAL A 453 -0.48 -4.47 -1.92
C VAL A 453 0.95 -4.20 -1.45
N MET A 454 1.15 -4.32 -0.14
CA MET A 454 2.47 -4.42 0.49
C MET A 454 2.66 -5.84 0.98
N ASN A 455 3.64 -6.53 0.39
CA ASN A 455 4.12 -7.80 0.89
C ASN A 455 4.89 -7.60 2.22
N LEU A 456 4.55 -8.39 3.23
CA LEU A 456 5.13 -8.35 4.57
C LEU A 456 5.66 -9.74 4.93
N VAL A 457 6.86 -9.78 5.51
CA VAL A 457 7.36 -10.93 6.26
C VAL A 457 7.57 -10.52 7.71
N LEU A 458 7.00 -11.27 8.65
CA LEU A 458 7.32 -11.19 10.07
C LEU A 458 8.14 -12.40 10.47
N VAL A 459 9.35 -12.16 10.94
CA VAL A 459 10.32 -13.18 11.35
C VAL A 459 10.26 -13.37 12.87
N ARG A 460 9.94 -14.58 13.33
CA ARG A 460 10.23 -15.00 14.70
C ARG A 460 11.72 -15.22 14.84
N ALA A 461 12.31 -14.64 15.89
CA ALA A 461 13.59 -15.07 16.43
C ALA A 461 13.35 -15.65 17.84
N GLN A 462 13.98 -16.78 18.15
CA GLN A 462 13.88 -17.44 19.46
C GLN A 462 15.21 -18.08 19.84
N GLY A 463 15.49 -18.19 21.14
CA GLY A 463 16.61 -19.00 21.61
C GLY A 463 16.45 -20.48 21.26
N PHE A 464 17.55 -21.18 21.04
CA PHE A 464 17.57 -22.65 21.00
C PHE A 464 18.59 -23.23 21.98
N GLN A 465 19.84 -22.75 21.95
CA GLN A 465 20.89 -23.13 22.88
C GLN A 465 21.72 -21.91 23.28
N ASN A 466 22.05 -21.81 24.56
CA ASN A 466 23.00 -20.83 25.07
C ASN A 466 24.28 -21.57 25.50
N ASN A 467 25.33 -21.46 24.69
CA ASN A 467 26.59 -22.17 24.84
C ASN A 467 27.70 -21.26 25.42
N SER A 468 27.41 -19.99 25.70
CA SER A 468 28.31 -18.98 26.27
C SER A 468 29.09 -19.47 27.51
N VAL A 469 30.36 -19.06 27.65
CA VAL A 469 31.23 -19.55 28.71
C VAL A 469 32.20 -18.47 29.22
N GLN A 470 32.40 -18.44 30.55
CA GLN A 470 33.55 -17.77 31.16
C GLN A 470 34.79 -18.67 31.09
N ASN A 471 35.85 -18.19 30.44
CA ASN A 471 37.09 -18.90 30.29
C ASN A 471 38.08 -18.35 31.32
N THR A 472 38.51 -19.21 32.25
CA THR A 472 39.23 -18.79 33.47
C THR A 472 40.72 -19.11 33.37
N VAL A 473 41.39 -19.56 34.43
CA VAL A 473 42.80 -19.96 34.40
C VAL A 473 42.97 -21.13 33.42
N PRO A 474 43.90 -21.07 32.43
CA PRO A 474 45.08 -20.20 32.36
C PRO A 474 44.91 -18.84 31.65
N ASN A 475 43.77 -18.55 31.00
CA ASN A 475 43.58 -17.33 30.20
C ASN A 475 43.66 -16.06 31.06
N ALA A 476 42.97 -16.08 32.20
CA ALA A 476 42.95 -14.97 33.14
C ALA A 476 44.27 -14.91 33.94
N THR A 477 45.09 -13.88 33.68
CA THR A 477 46.44 -13.72 34.22
C THR A 477 46.64 -12.39 34.94
N ALA A 478 47.33 -12.44 36.08
CA ALA A 478 47.82 -11.26 36.78
C ALA A 478 49.31 -11.44 37.08
N LYS A 479 50.12 -10.51 36.58
CA LYS A 479 51.58 -10.54 36.69
C LYS A 479 52.14 -9.16 37.05
N ASP A 480 53.33 -9.15 37.61
CA ASP A 480 54.07 -7.90 37.84
C ASP A 480 54.61 -7.36 36.49
N LEU A 481 55.12 -6.12 36.44
CA LEU A 481 55.64 -5.54 35.19
C LEU A 481 57.00 -6.12 34.74
N SER A 482 57.62 -7.00 35.54
CA SER A 482 58.76 -7.83 35.15
C SER A 482 58.33 -9.20 34.59
N GLY A 483 57.05 -9.54 34.69
CA GLY A 483 56.45 -10.79 34.21
C GLY A 483 56.23 -11.87 35.27
N ASN A 484 56.50 -11.60 36.56
CA ASN A 484 56.42 -12.61 37.62
C ASN A 484 54.97 -13.01 37.95
N VAL A 485 54.74 -14.30 38.13
CA VAL A 485 53.48 -14.90 38.62
C VAL A 485 53.83 -15.94 39.71
N PRO A 486 53.30 -15.82 40.95
CA PRO A 486 52.47 -14.72 41.46
C PRO A 486 53.23 -13.38 41.50
N ILE A 487 52.49 -12.29 41.70
CA ILE A 487 53.05 -10.94 41.86
C ILE A 487 53.79 -10.86 43.21
N VAL A 488 55.09 -11.13 43.22
CA VAL A 488 55.90 -11.13 44.45
C VAL A 488 56.45 -9.75 44.85
N ALA A 489 56.51 -8.80 43.91
CA ALA A 489 57.15 -7.51 44.11
C ALA A 489 56.32 -6.34 43.59
N ARG A 490 56.33 -5.23 44.34
CA ARG A 490 55.77 -3.93 43.95
C ARG A 490 56.61 -3.26 42.86
N ASN A 491 56.53 -3.73 41.62
CA ASN A 491 57.07 -3.04 40.43
C ASN A 491 55.99 -2.58 39.43
N GLY A 492 54.71 -2.70 39.82
CA GLY A 492 53.53 -2.45 38.99
C GLY A 492 52.71 -3.72 38.82
N VAL A 493 51.61 -3.63 38.07
CA VAL A 493 50.67 -4.73 37.84
C VAL A 493 50.18 -4.70 36.40
N GLN A 494 50.20 -5.85 35.72
CA GLN A 494 49.46 -6.10 34.49
C GLN A 494 48.45 -7.22 34.72
N PHE A 495 47.19 -6.95 34.37
CA PHE A 495 46.07 -7.87 34.46
C PHE A 495 45.43 -8.06 33.08
N SER A 496 45.25 -9.30 32.64
CA SER A 496 44.45 -9.66 31.47
C SER A 496 43.44 -10.75 31.83
N THR A 497 42.28 -10.73 31.17
CA THR A 497 41.28 -11.80 31.28
C THR A 497 41.47 -12.92 30.27
N GLY A 498 42.16 -12.66 29.16
CA GLY A 498 42.44 -13.63 28.11
C GLY A 498 43.17 -12.98 26.94
N ALA A 499 42.94 -13.50 25.73
CA ALA A 499 43.38 -12.97 24.45
C ALA A 499 42.22 -12.88 23.44
N PHE A 500 42.33 -11.95 22.50
CA PHE A 500 41.28 -11.65 21.50
C PHE A 500 41.33 -12.52 20.24
N ASP A 501 42.24 -13.49 20.16
CA ASP A 501 42.48 -14.31 18.96
C ASP A 501 41.42 -15.41 18.74
N SER A 502 40.79 -15.92 19.80
CA SER A 502 39.64 -16.83 19.72
C SER A 502 38.77 -16.79 20.97
N GLY A 503 37.50 -17.19 20.86
CA GLY A 503 36.61 -17.32 22.02
C GLY A 503 37.16 -18.26 23.11
N ALA A 504 37.84 -19.35 22.73
CA ALA A 504 38.47 -20.28 23.67
C ALA A 504 39.65 -19.69 24.47
N HIS A 505 40.33 -18.68 23.93
CA HIS A 505 41.43 -17.97 24.59
C HIS A 505 40.99 -16.69 25.32
N ALA A 506 39.74 -16.27 25.11
CA ALA A 506 39.19 -15.06 25.69
C ALA A 506 38.94 -15.18 27.20
N GLY A 507 38.48 -14.09 27.83
CA GLY A 507 37.94 -14.12 29.20
C GLY A 507 36.46 -14.49 29.25
N ALA A 508 35.67 -13.97 28.31
CA ALA A 508 34.27 -14.34 28.12
C ALA A 508 34.00 -14.61 26.64
N HIS A 509 33.32 -15.72 26.36
CA HIS A 509 32.86 -16.11 25.02
C HIS A 509 31.34 -16.23 25.06
N ASN A 510 30.64 -15.23 24.51
CA ASN A 510 29.19 -15.27 24.34
C ASN A 510 28.90 -16.00 23.03
N ILE A 511 28.18 -17.12 23.08
CA ILE A 511 27.86 -17.94 21.89
C ILE A 511 26.52 -18.63 22.10
N ALA A 512 25.58 -18.37 21.19
CA ALA A 512 24.26 -18.98 21.22
C ALA A 512 23.85 -19.45 19.83
N ILE A 513 23.01 -20.49 19.81
CA ILE A 513 22.23 -20.88 18.64
C ILE A 513 20.83 -20.31 18.83
N ILE A 514 20.38 -19.52 17.86
CA ILE A 514 19.02 -18.98 17.81
C ILE A 514 18.31 -19.51 16.57
N THR A 515 17.02 -19.80 16.70
CA THR A 515 16.18 -20.21 15.57
C THR A 515 15.49 -18.99 14.99
N LEU A 516 15.58 -18.83 13.67
CA LEU A 516 14.78 -17.89 12.90
C LEU A 516 13.71 -18.62 12.08
N ILE A 517 12.47 -18.14 12.14
CA ILE A 517 11.34 -18.67 11.39
C ILE A 517 10.62 -17.49 10.72
N ALA A 518 10.52 -17.54 9.39
CA ALA A 518 9.83 -16.56 8.55
C ALA A 518 8.60 -17.20 7.88
N GLY A 519 8.19 -16.70 6.70
CA GLY A 519 7.11 -17.27 5.91
C GLY A 519 7.55 -18.31 4.87
N GLY A 520 6.59 -18.69 4.02
CA GLY A 520 6.76 -19.67 2.94
C GLY A 520 6.70 -21.13 3.40
N ALA A 521 6.83 -22.05 2.44
CA ALA A 521 6.66 -23.49 2.68
C ALA A 521 7.78 -24.11 3.53
N ASP A 522 8.96 -23.49 3.54
CA ASP A 522 10.15 -23.89 4.30
C ASP A 522 10.44 -22.98 5.51
N GLY A 523 9.66 -21.93 5.73
CA GLY A 523 9.88 -20.95 6.80
C GLY A 523 11.11 -20.06 6.62
N ARG A 524 11.69 -19.95 5.41
CA ARG A 524 12.91 -19.16 5.15
C ARG A 524 12.69 -17.95 4.23
N LEU A 525 11.46 -17.70 3.78
CA LEU A 525 11.12 -16.55 2.93
C LEU A 525 11.50 -15.23 3.62
N GLY A 526 12.59 -14.60 3.16
CA GLY A 526 13.11 -13.36 3.73
C GLY A 526 14.29 -13.50 4.70
N LEU A 527 14.61 -14.72 5.16
CA LEU A 527 15.87 -15.00 5.89
C LEU A 527 17.05 -15.04 4.91
N ASP A 528 16.89 -15.84 3.86
CA ASP A 528 17.91 -16.16 2.88
C ASP A 528 17.91 -15.24 1.66
N GLY A 529 19.11 -15.03 1.14
CA GLY A 529 19.41 -14.24 -0.05
C GLY A 529 20.88 -13.87 -0.06
N ASN A 530 21.43 -13.57 -1.24
CA ASN A 530 22.76 -12.97 -1.35
C ASN A 530 22.63 -11.49 -1.74
N PRO A 531 22.99 -10.53 -0.88
CA PRO A 531 23.16 -10.67 0.57
C PRO A 531 21.82 -10.85 1.31
N ALA A 532 21.88 -11.18 2.61
CA ALA A 532 20.72 -11.45 3.46
C ALA A 532 19.95 -10.18 3.86
N ARG A 533 18.75 -10.32 4.44
CA ARG A 533 17.93 -9.19 4.95
C ARG A 533 17.71 -9.20 6.46
N VAL A 534 18.06 -10.27 7.14
CA VAL A 534 18.05 -10.38 8.61
C VAL A 534 19.50 -10.53 9.09
N PHE A 535 19.80 -9.97 10.26
CA PHE A 535 21.14 -9.89 10.84
C PHE A 535 21.06 -10.03 12.36
N ALA A 536 22.15 -10.49 12.98
CA ALA A 536 22.21 -10.69 14.44
C ALA A 536 23.63 -10.42 14.97
N GLY A 537 23.75 -10.16 16.26
CA GLY A 537 25.04 -9.95 16.92
C GLY A 537 24.88 -9.61 18.39
N TRP A 538 25.96 -9.75 19.16
CA TRP A 538 25.96 -9.46 20.58
C TRP A 538 26.25 -7.98 20.86
N VAL A 539 25.39 -7.31 21.61
CA VAL A 539 25.60 -5.97 22.18
C VAL A 539 26.26 -6.15 23.54
N ASN A 540 27.53 -5.73 23.69
CA ASN A 540 28.19 -5.69 24.99
C ASN A 540 27.93 -4.33 25.68
N ASN A 541 27.62 -4.36 26.97
CA ASN A 541 27.32 -3.20 27.79
C ASN A 541 28.05 -3.28 29.12
N ILE A 542 28.97 -2.34 29.39
CA ILE A 542 29.56 -2.23 30.73
C ILE A 542 28.49 -1.65 31.67
N THR A 543 28.02 -2.44 32.63
CA THR A 543 27.05 -2.06 33.66
C THR A 543 27.70 -1.56 34.95
N ARG A 544 28.96 -1.89 35.18
CA ARG A 544 29.83 -1.32 36.24
C ARG A 544 31.28 -1.32 35.79
N ARG A 545 32.04 -0.31 36.21
CA ARG A 545 33.50 -0.33 36.19
C ARG A 545 34.06 0.20 37.50
N ASN A 546 35.01 -0.52 38.08
CA ASN A 546 35.76 -0.10 39.25
C ASN A 546 37.24 -0.48 39.06
N VAL A 547 37.97 0.36 38.33
CA VAL A 547 39.42 0.23 38.17
C VAL A 547 40.09 1.32 38.99
N VAL A 548 40.73 0.92 40.08
CA VAL A 548 41.31 1.81 41.09
C VAL A 548 42.77 1.46 41.32
N ARG A 549 43.62 2.48 41.41
CA ARG A 549 45.02 2.37 41.81
C ARG A 549 45.23 3.22 43.05
N LEU A 550 45.84 2.62 44.07
CA LEU A 550 46.16 3.28 45.33
C LEU A 550 47.68 3.42 45.43
N TYR A 551 48.16 4.63 45.64
CA TYR A 551 49.57 4.97 45.78
C TYR A 551 49.80 5.66 47.14
N MET A 552 51.00 5.49 47.69
CA MET A 552 51.38 6.08 48.98
C MET A 552 52.72 6.81 48.83
N ASP A 553 52.78 8.06 49.27
CA ASP A 553 53.95 8.93 49.17
C ASP A 553 54.59 9.15 50.55
N ASN A 554 55.81 8.65 50.73
CA ASN A 554 56.59 8.81 51.96
C ASN A 554 57.45 10.10 51.96
N SER A 555 57.38 10.94 50.92
CA SER A 555 58.09 12.24 50.93
C SER A 555 57.37 13.31 51.76
N THR A 556 56.10 13.09 52.12
CA THR A 556 55.34 13.94 53.04
C THR A 556 55.30 13.35 54.45
N THR A 557 55.05 14.19 55.46
CA THR A 557 54.79 13.76 56.84
C THR A 557 53.50 14.45 57.33
N PRO A 558 52.42 13.70 57.63
CA PRO A 558 52.26 12.25 57.46
C PRO A 558 52.35 11.79 55.98
N PRO A 559 52.54 10.48 55.71
CA PRO A 559 52.54 9.95 54.35
C PRO A 559 51.25 10.26 53.59
N GLY A 560 51.39 10.68 52.34
CA GLY A 560 50.28 10.99 51.44
C GLY A 560 49.66 9.72 50.85
N PHE A 561 48.36 9.77 50.58
CA PHE A 561 47.64 8.69 49.89
C PHE A 561 46.95 9.26 48.65
N HIS A 562 47.19 8.63 47.50
CA HIS A 562 46.75 9.11 46.20
C HIS A 562 45.96 8.02 45.47
N THR A 563 44.86 8.40 44.85
CA THR A 563 43.92 7.49 44.19
C THR A 563 43.77 7.86 42.71
N GLU A 564 44.12 6.93 41.82
CA GLU A 564 43.74 7.02 40.41
C GLU A 564 42.51 6.14 40.16
N ARG A 565 41.49 6.70 39.50
CA ARG A 565 40.29 5.97 39.04
C ARG A 565 40.16 6.08 37.52
N TYR A 566 39.69 5.02 36.87
CA TYR A 566 39.13 5.16 35.51
C TYR A 566 37.69 5.63 35.61
N ILE A 567 37.35 6.64 34.81
CA ILE A 567 36.00 7.18 34.67
C ILE A 567 35.66 7.39 33.19
N TRP A 568 34.38 7.58 32.91
CA TRP A 568 33.92 8.11 31.63
C TRP A 568 33.40 9.53 31.86
N ALA A 569 33.72 10.46 30.97
CA ALA A 569 33.32 11.86 31.12
C ALA A 569 32.98 12.50 29.77
N THR A 570 32.02 13.43 29.77
CA THR A 570 31.58 14.16 28.56
C THR A 570 32.58 15.25 28.15
N ASN A 571 33.33 15.78 29.10
CA ASN A 571 34.31 16.87 28.95
C ASN A 571 35.76 16.34 28.99
N ALA A 572 36.01 15.18 28.38
CA ALA A 572 37.33 14.57 28.32
C ALA A 572 38.41 15.56 27.83
N PRO A 573 39.54 15.72 28.53
CA PRO A 573 40.61 16.59 28.07
C PRO A 573 41.39 15.92 26.94
N GLY A 574 40.92 16.13 25.71
CA GLY A 574 41.49 15.56 24.49
C GLY A 574 40.44 15.37 23.38
N PRO A 575 40.84 15.03 22.14
CA PRO A 575 39.91 14.51 21.14
C PRO A 575 39.28 13.18 21.61
N PRO A 576 38.02 12.89 21.24
CA PRO A 576 37.36 11.63 21.58
C PRO A 576 38.22 10.40 21.27
N GLY A 577 38.29 9.46 22.21
CA GLY A 577 39.15 8.27 22.14
C GLY A 577 40.55 8.44 22.74
N SER A 578 40.97 9.66 23.11
CA SER A 578 42.26 9.91 23.76
C SER A 578 42.21 9.64 25.27
N PHE A 579 43.33 9.19 25.86
CA PHE A 579 43.46 8.97 27.31
C PHE A 579 43.62 10.29 28.09
N GLY A 580 42.52 11.04 28.23
CA GLY A 580 42.49 12.28 28.99
C GLY A 580 42.65 12.07 30.50
N VAL A 581 43.38 12.99 31.16
CA VAL A 581 43.61 12.98 32.61
C VAL A 581 43.01 14.20 33.31
N PHE A 582 42.07 13.96 34.22
CA PHE A 582 41.53 14.95 35.15
C PHE A 582 42.33 14.94 36.47
N TYR A 583 42.62 16.12 37.03
CA TYR A 583 43.41 16.25 38.26
C TYR A 583 42.93 17.42 39.14
N ALA A 584 43.24 17.37 40.44
CA ALA A 584 42.87 18.42 41.39
C ALA A 584 43.56 19.77 41.10
N ALA A 585 42.83 20.87 41.20
CA ALA A 585 43.35 22.21 40.92
C ALA A 585 44.53 22.57 41.86
N GLY A 586 45.57 23.20 41.29
CA GLY A 586 46.80 23.56 42.00
C GLY A 586 47.95 22.55 41.84
N LEU A 587 47.68 21.34 41.33
CA LEU A 587 48.73 20.39 40.95
C LEU A 587 49.33 20.75 39.56
N ALA A 588 50.58 20.33 39.33
CA ALA A 588 51.24 20.51 38.03
C ALA A 588 50.67 19.53 36.99
N ALA A 589 50.27 20.03 35.82
CA ALA A 589 49.67 19.23 34.76
C ALA A 589 50.61 18.07 34.29
N PRO A 590 50.12 16.83 34.17
CA PRO A 590 50.92 15.73 33.63
C PRO A 590 51.15 15.92 32.13
N ALA A 591 52.31 15.49 31.64
CA ALA A 591 52.70 15.65 30.25
C ALA A 591 51.77 14.84 29.32
N GLY A 592 50.94 15.56 28.56
CA GLY A 592 49.89 14.99 27.71
C GLY A 592 48.60 15.81 27.79
N GLN A 593 47.51 15.25 27.27
CA GLN A 593 46.21 15.90 27.26
C GLN A 593 45.55 15.76 28.65
N SER A 594 45.48 16.86 29.40
CA SER A 594 45.03 16.88 30.78
C SER A 594 44.28 18.18 31.14
N SER A 595 43.49 18.17 32.22
CA SER A 595 42.74 19.34 32.67
C SER A 595 42.47 19.31 34.18
N SER A 596 42.50 20.50 34.80
CA SER A 596 42.09 20.73 36.19
C SER A 596 40.60 21.04 36.35
N ALA A 597 39.82 20.98 35.26
CA ALA A 597 38.36 21.08 35.33
C ALA A 597 37.78 19.83 36.00
N ALA A 598 36.69 19.97 36.76
CA ALA A 598 35.98 18.80 37.30
C ALA A 598 35.45 17.92 36.15
N PRO A 599 35.59 16.58 36.22
CA PRO A 599 34.97 15.69 35.24
C PRO A 599 33.45 15.79 35.33
N ASN A 600 32.78 15.77 34.18
CA ASN A 600 31.33 15.64 34.08
C ASN A 600 31.00 14.17 33.72
N PRO A 601 30.74 13.31 34.71
CA PRO A 601 30.77 11.85 34.55
C PRO A 601 29.62 11.31 33.70
N ILE A 602 29.90 10.21 33.02
CA ILE A 602 28.90 9.41 32.30
C ILE A 602 28.74 8.09 33.05
N TYR A 603 27.50 7.77 33.45
CA TYR A 603 27.19 6.58 34.23
C TYR A 603 26.79 5.38 33.34
N PRO A 604 26.95 4.13 33.81
CA PRO A 604 26.50 2.94 33.09
C PRO A 604 24.96 2.87 32.90
N PRO A 605 24.47 1.99 32.00
CA PRO A 605 25.25 1.17 31.07
C PRO A 605 25.89 2.00 29.94
N LEU A 606 26.92 1.47 29.29
CA LEU A 606 27.63 2.09 28.18
C LEU A 606 27.94 1.05 27.09
N LEU A 607 27.87 1.44 25.81
CA LEU A 607 28.31 0.55 24.72
C LEU A 607 29.80 0.23 24.87
N ASP A 608 30.09 -1.06 24.88
CA ASP A 608 31.44 -1.58 24.80
C ASP A 608 31.66 -2.18 23.41
N THR A 609 31.86 -1.27 22.46
CA THR A 609 32.15 -1.53 21.05
C THR A 609 33.34 -0.68 20.62
N THR A 610 34.07 -1.12 19.60
CA THR A 610 35.30 -0.44 19.17
C THR A 610 35.02 0.94 18.56
N ASN A 611 35.85 1.92 18.92
CA ASN A 611 35.74 3.30 18.49
C ASN A 611 36.08 3.49 16.99
N PHE A 612 35.04 3.58 16.17
CA PHE A 612 35.02 3.97 14.76
C PHE A 612 34.37 5.36 14.52
N GLY A 613 33.88 6.04 15.56
CA GLY A 613 33.11 7.28 15.49
C GLY A 613 31.69 7.12 14.91
N ASN A 614 31.18 5.89 14.84
CA ASN A 614 29.95 5.54 14.13
C ASN A 614 28.97 4.66 14.92
N GLU A 615 29.18 4.50 16.23
CA GLU A 615 28.55 3.45 17.03
C GLU A 615 27.09 3.76 17.34
N GLY A 616 26.26 2.71 17.28
CA GLY A 616 24.83 2.80 17.48
C GLY A 616 24.11 3.73 16.50
N LYS A 617 24.64 3.99 15.30
CA LYS A 617 23.91 4.71 14.23
C LYS A 617 22.90 3.80 13.51
N GLY A 618 23.15 2.49 13.50
CA GLY A 618 22.29 1.46 12.92
C GLY A 618 23.05 0.17 12.60
N GLY A 619 22.33 -0.92 12.39
CA GLY A 619 22.87 -2.23 12.06
C GLY A 619 23.93 -2.73 13.05
N ASN A 620 24.99 -3.34 12.54
CA ASN A 620 26.08 -3.88 13.36
C ASN A 620 26.88 -2.83 14.17
N THR A 621 26.63 -1.53 14.01
CA THR A 621 27.38 -0.48 14.74
C THR A 621 27.16 -0.48 16.27
N CYS A 622 26.28 -1.30 16.81
CA CYS A 622 26.14 -1.51 18.26
C CYS A 622 26.52 -2.93 18.75
N VAL A 623 27.05 -3.81 17.88
CA VAL A 623 27.44 -5.19 18.26
C VAL A 623 28.96 -5.40 18.16
N GLY A 624 29.49 -6.36 18.93
CA GLY A 624 30.90 -6.78 18.83
C GLY A 624 31.14 -7.91 17.82
N THR A 625 30.08 -8.52 17.27
CA THR A 625 30.16 -9.69 16.37
C THR A 625 30.75 -9.39 14.97
N GLU A 626 30.75 -8.14 14.50
CA GLU A 626 31.22 -7.81 13.15
C GLU A 626 32.16 -6.57 13.12
N GLY A 627 33.44 -6.79 12.81
CA GLY A 627 34.28 -5.79 12.14
C GLY A 627 35.47 -5.18 12.91
N ALA A 628 35.73 -5.54 14.18
CA ALA A 628 36.76 -4.87 14.98
C ALA A 628 37.65 -5.81 15.84
N VAL A 629 38.96 -5.81 15.56
CA VAL A 629 40.08 -6.27 16.44
C VAL A 629 39.76 -7.49 17.32
N GLY A 630 39.16 -8.49 16.68
CA GLY A 630 38.70 -9.76 17.22
C GLY A 630 37.97 -10.42 16.05
N PRO A 631 38.44 -11.55 15.50
CA PRO A 631 38.00 -11.98 14.17
C PRO A 631 36.49 -12.32 14.16
N PRO A 632 35.68 -11.66 13.32
CA PRO A 632 34.27 -11.95 13.23
C PRO A 632 34.09 -13.30 12.53
N VAL A 633 33.78 -14.35 13.31
CA VAL A 633 33.27 -15.59 12.75
C VAL A 633 31.92 -15.27 12.12
N ALA A 634 31.84 -15.44 10.79
CA ALA A 634 30.60 -15.20 10.08
C ALA A 634 29.49 -16.12 10.61
N ILE A 635 28.31 -15.56 10.87
CA ILE A 635 27.16 -16.27 11.45
C ILE A 635 26.93 -17.58 10.70
N VAL A 636 27.08 -18.71 11.40
CA VAL A 636 26.88 -20.04 10.81
C VAL A 636 25.38 -20.30 10.75
N LYS A 637 24.84 -20.38 9.54
CA LYS A 637 23.42 -20.59 9.26
C LYS A 637 23.18 -22.02 8.78
N LEU A 638 22.34 -22.76 9.49
CA LEU A 638 21.90 -24.11 9.14
C LEU A 638 20.41 -24.07 8.79
N ASN A 639 20.03 -24.67 7.66
CA ASN A 639 18.63 -24.79 7.26
C ASN A 639 17.99 -25.96 8.01
N LEU A 640 16.77 -25.77 8.51
CA LEU A 640 16.03 -26.84 9.20
C LEU A 640 15.21 -27.69 8.21
N PRO A 641 15.03 -29.00 8.44
CA PRO A 641 15.47 -29.78 9.61
C PRO A 641 16.99 -30.04 9.65
N ASP A 642 17.58 -29.88 10.84
CA ASP A 642 18.96 -30.25 11.13
C ASP A 642 18.98 -31.30 12.28
N PRO A 643 19.86 -32.32 12.27
CA PRO A 643 19.91 -33.33 13.33
C PRO A 643 20.19 -32.79 14.75
N SER A 644 20.81 -31.62 14.88
CA SER A 644 21.05 -30.95 16.17
C SER A 644 19.80 -30.26 16.74
N HIS A 645 18.76 -30.01 15.93
CA HIS A 645 17.46 -29.47 16.34
C HIS A 645 16.32 -30.49 16.14
N PRO A 646 16.25 -31.56 16.95
CA PRO A 646 15.19 -32.54 16.84
C PRO A 646 13.82 -31.92 17.13
N GLY A 647 12.87 -32.10 16.20
CA GLY A 647 11.47 -31.67 16.34
C GLY A 647 11.07 -30.44 15.51
N LEU A 648 12.02 -29.75 14.87
CA LEU A 648 11.73 -28.62 13.96
C LEU A 648 12.23 -28.93 12.54
N SER A 649 11.48 -28.47 11.52
CA SER A 649 11.72 -28.84 10.11
C SER A 649 11.44 -27.72 9.12
N TYR A 650 11.58 -26.47 9.58
CA TYR A 650 11.37 -25.24 8.81
C TYR A 650 12.06 -24.08 9.55
N GLY A 651 12.49 -23.05 8.82
CA GLY A 651 13.33 -21.98 9.32
C GLY A 651 14.83 -22.29 9.25
N GLN A 652 15.61 -21.60 10.08
CA GLN A 652 17.07 -21.76 10.18
C GLN A 652 17.53 -21.67 11.64
N ASP A 653 18.59 -22.40 11.98
CA ASP A 653 19.36 -22.16 13.20
C ASP A 653 20.64 -21.38 12.88
N TRP A 654 20.88 -20.31 13.63
CA TRP A 654 22.00 -19.39 13.46
C TRP A 654 22.88 -19.43 14.71
N THR A 655 24.14 -19.86 14.55
CA THR A 655 25.16 -19.71 15.61
C THR A 655 25.74 -18.31 15.53
N VAL A 656 25.59 -17.54 16.61
CA VAL A 656 26.07 -16.15 16.71
C VAL A 656 26.96 -16.01 17.93
N GLU A 657 28.17 -15.47 17.74
CA GLU A 657 29.17 -15.34 18.80
C GLU A 657 29.81 -13.95 18.89
N GLN A 658 30.37 -13.67 20.06
CA GLN A 658 31.31 -12.59 20.36
C GLN A 658 32.17 -13.04 21.54
N TRP A 659 33.45 -12.68 21.56
CA TRP A 659 34.26 -12.78 22.77
C TRP A 659 34.89 -11.44 23.14
N ASP A 660 35.26 -11.33 24.42
CA ASP A 660 35.91 -10.14 24.98
C ASP A 660 36.99 -10.55 26.00
N SER A 661 38.02 -9.71 26.12
CA SER A 661 39.22 -9.93 26.95
C SER A 661 39.81 -8.62 27.47
N PRO A 662 39.05 -7.81 28.22
CA PRO A 662 39.51 -6.51 28.68
C PRO A 662 40.68 -6.70 29.65
N SER A 663 41.68 -5.83 29.49
CA SER A 663 42.90 -5.82 30.28
C SER A 663 43.08 -4.48 30.98
N SER A 664 43.88 -4.46 32.04
CA SER A 664 44.14 -3.29 32.86
C SER A 664 45.49 -3.42 33.57
N GLY A 665 45.90 -2.38 34.27
CA GLY A 665 47.14 -2.41 35.04
C GLY A 665 47.42 -1.11 35.78
N ALA A 666 48.56 -1.10 36.48
CA ALA A 666 49.06 0.03 37.24
C ALA A 666 50.59 0.10 37.10
N GLY A 667 51.11 1.32 36.92
CA GLY A 667 52.56 1.56 36.99
C GLY A 667 53.06 1.43 38.43
N TYR A 668 54.37 1.26 38.60
CA TYR A 668 55.00 1.29 39.93
C TYR A 668 54.73 2.60 40.69
N ARG A 669 54.72 3.72 39.96
CA ARG A 669 54.54 5.09 40.48
C ARG A 669 53.26 5.73 39.95
N ALA A 670 52.72 6.68 40.71
CA ALA A 670 51.54 7.45 40.29
C ALA A 670 51.86 8.37 39.10
N THR A 671 50.85 8.68 38.29
CA THR A 671 50.97 9.51 37.08
C THR A 671 51.41 10.94 37.40
N MET A 672 51.04 11.47 38.56
CA MET A 672 51.32 12.86 38.99
C MET A 672 52.15 12.99 40.27
N TYR A 673 52.43 11.88 40.95
CA TYR A 673 53.23 11.88 42.19
C TYR A 673 54.40 10.90 42.01
N PRO A 674 55.54 11.36 41.45
CA PRO A 674 56.68 10.49 41.16
C PRO A 674 57.38 9.90 42.38
N MET A 675 57.00 10.28 43.61
CA MET A 675 57.46 9.65 44.86
C MET A 675 56.44 8.69 45.46
N ALA A 676 55.17 8.76 45.04
CA ALA A 676 54.11 7.85 45.46
C ALA A 676 54.23 6.49 44.74
N VAL A 677 54.21 5.41 45.53
CA VAL A 677 54.40 4.03 45.05
C VAL A 677 53.18 3.15 45.31
N LEU A 678 52.87 2.25 44.37
CA LEU A 678 51.63 1.46 44.32
C LEU A 678 51.41 0.60 45.57
N ILE A 679 50.49 0.98 46.46
CA ILE A 679 50.08 0.15 47.63
C ILE A 679 48.97 -0.84 47.28
N GLY A 680 48.19 -0.60 46.23
CA GLY A 680 47.15 -1.55 45.83
C GLY A 680 46.52 -1.27 44.47
N PHE A 681 45.93 -2.30 43.89
CA PHE A 681 45.22 -2.26 42.62
C PHE A 681 43.92 -3.07 42.72
N VAL A 682 42.85 -2.53 42.15
CA VAL A 682 41.54 -3.17 42.03
C VAL A 682 41.09 -3.05 40.58
N CYS A 683 40.60 -4.14 40.02
CA CYS A 683 40.04 -4.19 38.67
C CYS A 683 38.75 -5.02 38.70
N GLU A 684 37.61 -4.33 38.68
CA GLU A 684 36.29 -4.94 38.55
C GLU A 684 35.52 -4.35 37.37
N TYR A 685 34.79 -5.21 36.68
CA TYR A 685 33.80 -4.84 35.68
C TYR A 685 32.58 -5.75 35.83
N ASP A 686 31.39 -5.17 35.74
CA ASP A 686 30.16 -5.94 35.49
C ASP A 686 29.71 -5.61 34.06
N PHE A 687 29.30 -6.63 33.33
CA PHE A 687 28.85 -6.57 31.94
C PHE A 687 27.47 -7.20 31.77
N ARG A 688 26.76 -6.70 30.76
CA ARG A 688 25.55 -7.29 30.20
C ARG A 688 25.78 -7.49 28.70
N CYS A 689 25.52 -8.69 28.20
CA CYS A 689 25.58 -9.03 26.78
C CYS A 689 24.18 -9.42 26.31
N ASP A 690 23.63 -8.74 25.30
CA ASP A 690 22.38 -9.17 24.66
C ASP A 690 22.63 -9.55 23.20
N LEU A 691 22.23 -10.77 22.83
CA LEU A 691 22.12 -11.15 21.44
C LEU A 691 20.88 -10.46 20.85
N VAL A 692 21.13 -9.50 19.96
CA VAL A 692 20.07 -8.77 19.26
C VAL A 692 19.96 -9.23 17.82
N VAL A 693 18.76 -9.09 17.27
CA VAL A 693 18.44 -9.32 15.86
C VAL A 693 17.85 -8.01 15.29
N TRP A 694 18.16 -7.71 14.02
CA TRP A 694 17.59 -6.60 13.25
C TRP A 694 17.39 -7.01 11.78
N THR A 695 16.73 -6.16 11.00
CA THR A 695 16.56 -6.36 9.55
C THR A 695 17.10 -5.17 8.75
N ASN A 696 17.44 -5.38 7.48
CA ASN A 696 17.80 -4.32 6.54
C ASN A 696 17.49 -4.75 5.09
N ILE A 697 16.54 -4.08 4.43
CA ILE A 697 16.10 -4.39 3.05
C ILE A 697 17.18 -4.07 2.01
N THR A 698 18.10 -3.15 2.32
CA THR A 698 19.28 -2.83 1.49
C THR A 698 20.36 -3.92 1.54
N ARG A 699 20.17 -4.93 2.40
CA ARG A 699 21.05 -6.11 2.57
C ARG A 699 22.45 -5.79 3.12
N ASN A 700 22.64 -4.61 3.69
CA ASN A 700 23.86 -4.21 4.40
C ASN A 700 23.72 -4.54 5.91
N PRO A 701 24.66 -5.28 6.53
CA PRO A 701 24.62 -5.49 7.98
C PRO A 701 24.81 -4.19 8.79
N GLY A 702 25.52 -3.21 8.23
CA GLY A 702 25.86 -1.95 8.90
C GLY A 702 24.78 -0.87 8.83
N ALA A 703 25.10 0.30 9.40
CA ALA A 703 24.21 1.46 9.40
C ALA A 703 23.88 1.92 7.97
N THR A 704 22.59 2.07 7.70
CA THR A 704 22.04 2.71 6.49
C THR A 704 20.84 3.56 6.88
N ASP A 705 20.09 4.10 5.92
CA ASP A 705 18.83 4.81 6.17
C ASP A 705 17.57 3.93 6.11
N ASP A 706 17.76 2.63 5.88
CA ASP A 706 16.73 1.60 5.69
C ASP A 706 15.58 1.61 6.74
N PRO A 707 14.35 1.21 6.33
CA PRO A 707 13.15 1.20 7.18
C PRO A 707 13.16 0.36 8.48
N ALA A 708 14.19 -0.45 8.77
CA ALA A 708 14.22 -1.30 9.95
C ALA A 708 15.61 -1.48 10.60
N CYS A 709 16.70 -1.06 9.95
CA CYS A 709 18.10 -1.22 10.42
C CYS A 709 18.47 -0.50 11.73
N ARG A 710 17.49 0.04 12.45
CA ARG A 710 17.64 0.76 13.73
C ARG A 710 16.57 0.31 14.74
N LEU A 711 15.82 -0.76 14.42
CA LEU A 711 14.86 -1.45 15.28
C LEU A 711 15.44 -2.83 15.66
N TYR A 712 15.68 -3.04 16.95
CA TYR A 712 16.34 -4.23 17.47
C TYR A 712 15.44 -4.99 18.46
N ALA A 713 15.51 -6.32 18.41
CA ALA A 713 14.90 -7.20 19.39
C ALA A 713 15.97 -8.09 20.06
N THR A 714 15.93 -8.24 21.39
CA THR A 714 16.82 -9.11 22.18
C THR A 714 16.24 -10.51 22.27
N VAL A 715 17.05 -11.54 22.01
CA VAL A 715 16.65 -12.96 22.00
C VAL A 715 17.40 -13.83 23.03
N GLN A 716 18.63 -13.47 23.39
CA GLN A 716 19.36 -14.02 24.55
C GLN A 716 20.05 -12.88 25.32
N LYS A 717 20.18 -13.03 26.64
CA LYS A 717 20.85 -12.09 27.54
C LYS A 717 21.76 -12.84 28.52
N ASP A 718 23.05 -12.58 28.46
CA ASP A 718 24.04 -13.05 29.41
C ASP A 718 24.54 -11.89 30.31
N GLU A 719 24.97 -12.21 31.52
CA GLU A 719 25.58 -11.27 32.47
C GLU A 719 26.93 -11.85 32.90
N TRP A 720 28.01 -11.08 32.82
CA TRP A 720 29.33 -11.56 33.23
C TRP A 720 30.10 -10.52 34.03
N THR A 721 31.00 -10.97 34.90
CA THR A 721 31.78 -10.08 35.77
C THR A 721 33.26 -10.47 35.78
N ILE A 722 34.08 -9.47 36.07
CA ILE A 722 35.52 -9.60 36.32
C ILE A 722 35.78 -9.06 37.72
N SER A 723 36.60 -9.75 38.50
CA SER A 723 37.13 -9.19 39.75
C SER A 723 38.56 -9.68 40.02
N TYR A 724 39.48 -8.74 40.15
CA TYR A 724 40.87 -8.95 40.55
C TYR A 724 41.32 -7.83 41.51
N SER A 725 42.14 -8.18 42.51
CA SER A 725 42.77 -7.19 43.38
C SER A 725 44.08 -7.68 43.99
N VAL A 726 44.97 -6.74 44.29
CA VAL A 726 46.24 -6.96 45.00
C VAL A 726 46.58 -5.79 45.92
N GLN A 727 47.12 -6.09 47.10
CA GLN A 727 47.64 -5.12 48.07
C GLN A 727 49.10 -5.46 48.44
N PHE A 728 49.91 -4.41 48.61
CA PHE A 728 51.35 -4.47 48.86
C PHE A 728 51.72 -3.86 50.20
N ASP A 729 52.66 -4.49 50.92
CA ASP A 729 53.18 -4.02 52.21
C ASP A 729 53.77 -2.61 52.10
N PRO A 730 53.33 -1.64 52.92
CA PRO A 730 53.74 -0.24 52.83
C PRO A 730 55.27 -0.04 52.80
N PRO A 731 55.79 0.92 52.01
CA PRO A 731 57.22 1.23 52.03
C PRO A 731 57.65 1.67 53.43
N GLY A 732 58.64 0.98 54.00
CA GLY A 732 59.13 1.19 55.36
C GLY A 732 58.87 0.03 56.34
N THR A 733 58.07 -0.98 55.98
CA THR A 733 57.97 -2.22 56.77
C THR A 733 59.16 -3.17 56.52
N ALA A 734 59.35 -4.17 57.39
CA ALA A 734 60.37 -5.21 57.21
C ALA A 734 60.13 -6.10 55.96
N THR A 735 58.93 -6.04 55.38
CA THR A 735 58.51 -6.75 54.16
C THR A 735 58.18 -5.78 53.01
N ALA A 736 58.68 -4.53 53.08
CA ALA A 736 58.29 -3.45 52.17
C ALA A 736 58.32 -3.85 50.69
N GLY A 737 57.15 -3.86 50.06
CA GLY A 737 56.99 -4.19 48.64
C GLY A 737 56.57 -5.62 48.31
N THR A 738 56.47 -6.55 49.27
CA THR A 738 55.78 -7.83 49.03
C THR A 738 54.27 -7.66 48.97
N SER A 739 53.58 -8.56 48.25
CA SER A 739 52.12 -8.66 48.27
C SER A 739 51.64 -9.41 49.53
N HIS A 740 50.73 -8.84 50.32
CA HIS A 740 50.14 -9.52 51.49
C HIS A 740 48.71 -10.02 51.24
N GLN A 741 47.99 -9.45 50.27
CA GLN A 741 46.70 -9.94 49.81
C GLN A 741 46.66 -9.94 48.28
N ILE A 742 46.47 -11.11 47.68
CA ILE A 742 46.16 -11.28 46.26
C ILE A 742 44.81 -12.00 46.18
N LYS A 743 43.81 -11.37 45.58
CA LYS A 743 42.62 -12.07 45.10
C LYS A 743 42.96 -12.64 43.73
N ALA A 744 42.81 -13.95 43.53
CA ALA A 744 43.03 -14.56 42.23
C ALA A 744 42.06 -13.97 41.16
N PRO A 745 42.50 -13.81 39.90
CA PRO A 745 41.63 -13.46 38.78
C PRO A 745 40.34 -14.28 38.77
N THR A 746 39.21 -13.60 38.96
CA THR A 746 37.88 -14.22 38.94
C THR A 746 37.11 -13.69 37.75
N ILE A 747 36.58 -14.59 36.91
CA ILE A 747 35.58 -14.27 35.88
C ILE A 747 34.37 -15.16 36.14
N THR A 748 33.17 -14.59 36.09
CA THR A 748 31.90 -15.32 36.24
C THR A 748 30.98 -15.01 35.07
N MET A 749 30.27 -15.99 34.52
CA MET A 749 29.18 -15.75 33.58
C MET A 749 27.90 -16.41 34.09
N LYS A 750 26.79 -15.72 33.87
CA LYS A 750 25.42 -16.13 34.13
C LYS A 750 24.66 -15.99 32.82
N LYS A 751 24.27 -17.14 32.25
CA LYS A 751 23.53 -17.22 30.99
C LYS A 751 22.10 -16.68 31.13
N ASP A 752 21.43 -16.45 30.01
CA ASP A 752 19.97 -16.27 30.01
C ASP A 752 19.29 -17.45 30.72
N ALA A 753 18.32 -17.15 31.59
CA ALA A 753 17.57 -18.16 32.32
C ALA A 753 16.55 -18.88 31.42
N ASP A 754 16.15 -18.25 30.31
CA ASP A 754 15.31 -18.84 29.27
C ASP A 754 16.10 -19.03 27.98
N GLN A 755 16.65 -20.24 27.80
CA GLN A 755 17.36 -20.63 26.59
C GLN A 755 16.47 -20.71 25.34
N LYS A 756 15.14 -20.63 25.49
CA LYS A 756 14.16 -20.65 24.39
C LYS A 756 13.38 -19.34 24.26
N ARG A 757 13.88 -18.27 24.88
CA ARG A 757 13.23 -16.96 24.93
C ARG A 757 12.91 -16.45 23.54
N LEU A 758 11.65 -16.05 23.34
CA LEU A 758 11.23 -15.34 22.14
C LEU A 758 11.87 -13.94 22.11
N ALA A 759 12.15 -13.45 20.91
CA ALA A 759 12.60 -12.09 20.71
C ALA A 759 11.55 -11.07 21.22
N ARG A 760 12.05 -10.01 21.84
CA ARG A 760 11.27 -8.95 22.48
C ARG A 760 11.94 -7.59 22.28
N PRO A 761 11.24 -6.45 22.43
CA PRO A 761 11.80 -5.14 22.12
C PRO A 761 13.01 -4.83 23.00
N VAL A 762 14.05 -4.24 22.41
CA VAL A 762 15.15 -3.63 23.19
C VAL A 762 14.68 -2.33 23.87
N GLU A 763 13.68 -1.65 23.32
CA GLU A 763 13.11 -0.43 23.90
C GLU A 763 12.44 -0.71 25.25
N GLY A 764 12.93 -0.02 26.30
CA GLY A 764 12.46 -0.18 27.67
C GLY A 764 13.14 -1.30 28.45
N ASP A 765 14.04 -2.07 27.83
CA ASP A 765 14.70 -3.23 28.47
C ASP A 765 16.01 -2.90 29.21
N GLY A 766 16.45 -1.64 29.22
CA GLY A 766 17.66 -1.21 29.94
C GLY A 766 18.99 -1.51 29.24
N LEU A 767 18.97 -1.97 27.98
CA LEU A 767 20.16 -2.19 27.14
C LEU A 767 20.47 -0.92 26.33
N GLU A 768 21.69 -0.39 26.44
CA GLU A 768 22.16 0.73 25.63
C GLU A 768 22.67 0.25 24.27
N ILE A 769 22.01 0.69 23.20
CA ILE A 769 22.34 0.38 21.79
C ILE A 769 22.81 1.62 21.00
N ARG A 770 23.00 2.75 21.68
CA ARG A 770 23.44 4.03 21.11
C ARG A 770 24.71 4.49 21.81
N PHE A 771 25.53 5.31 21.15
CA PHE A 771 26.56 6.12 21.82
C PHE A 771 25.97 6.80 23.08
N PRO A 772 26.69 7.02 24.20
CA PRO A 772 28.12 6.84 24.45
C PRO A 772 28.71 5.45 24.24
N ILE A 773 29.93 5.45 23.68
CA ILE A 773 30.92 4.39 23.85
C ILE A 773 31.81 4.65 25.07
N SER A 774 32.60 3.65 25.45
CA SER A 774 33.58 3.67 26.56
C SER A 774 34.74 4.68 26.36
N LEU A 775 34.50 5.97 26.63
CA LEU A 775 35.54 7.03 26.65
C LEU A 775 36.48 6.91 27.86
N ASN A 776 37.66 6.31 27.68
CA ASN A 776 38.63 6.00 28.74
C ASN A 776 39.36 7.24 29.32
N CYS A 777 38.78 7.91 30.31
CA CYS A 777 39.45 8.96 31.08
C CYS A 777 40.03 8.43 32.40
N ARG A 778 41.02 9.15 32.95
CA ARG A 778 41.50 8.95 34.34
C ARG A 778 41.18 10.16 35.20
N ALA A 779 40.86 9.93 36.46
CA ALA A 779 40.69 10.96 37.48
C ALA A 779 41.68 10.72 38.63
N LEU A 780 42.33 11.79 39.09
CA LEU A 780 43.43 11.79 40.06
C LEU A 780 43.10 12.70 41.25
N ASP A 781 42.89 12.12 42.43
CA ASP A 781 42.55 12.79 43.69
C ASP A 781 41.35 13.78 43.64
N THR A 782 40.50 13.68 42.63
CA THR A 782 39.25 14.45 42.53
C THR A 782 38.20 13.92 43.50
N THR A 783 37.44 14.80 44.12
CA THR A 783 36.40 14.49 45.14
C THR A 783 35.08 13.96 44.54
N HIS A 784 35.18 13.10 43.51
CA HIS A 784 34.06 12.56 42.72
C HIS A 784 34.23 11.05 42.47
#